data_AF-A0A1X2HRM1-F1
#
_entry.id   AF-A0A1X2HRM1-F1
#
_cell.length_a   1.000
_cell.length_b   1.000
_cell.length_c   1.000
_cell.angle_alpha   90.00
_cell.angle_beta   90.00
_cell.angle_gamma   90.00
#
_symmetry.space_group_name_H-M   'P 1'
#
loop_
_entity.id
_entity.type
_entity.pdbx_description
1 polymer ?
#
loop_
_entity_poly.entity_id
_entity_poly.type
_entity_poly.pdbx_seq_one_letter_code
_entity_poly.pdbx_strand_id
1 'polypeptide(L)'
;MTDQPDLKELAKTLSDSYSAVLQYSTLADEKLETHLSRLAQYSDHLPLTWFTPALLDALAALKDKLKTQLALESIYNLWTVWIRRLSGAPDVTQQQGPRIARVLELMQRTLLDKDALPSLQQAAWVALVALVGRAPNEFPDAQIASSMSTVLSAGPPDHLLETIDAGVAHYFAESTLLNSLELDDCELLLSAYIHLDRPCVLSVQAITTVVQHAVDIRSQQKSQSKVNADLELLMQIIDSLVKKETQDVRSQILQVAVLAGFVRMMQFTRGQKTKKTRALQEQAELLLIKHMNELVESLYAPENAHVLMEYQDSAVYMAGQCVPNLHEEALKKIDYKTTLRILMSSLLTSPHIWGRGQLVYTLKNTPETVQNLSTLVNDPLYKDIGRISRAVATIIVAAVKNAGDQEDIGMLLRAVLDRLVGFSYNIFIDWDQFLRKNPESAMNSEEKKVFKELENVMLSIFKTMIFAFTAILKAVAFDIPDGEGLERTKGAAQDIITVFANFQFITDRLGSGTGFQAYQDTLTNAVAYLMQEDHHCELNHLLSTAYREYAAPKYTTDSTPTTSLLTATQQSRLVFFTNLIEQVMSSIDDKVLDQDILPVIYPVLKWKEPANKDLYESAHAAVLAVFSAQKPIAREVAGVYAQIIIDSFPKPMILQQLRFAYVSMVQSICQLDDALSYVACGLLLEKIRSLSDDKDLALQSQYLTAFIDLLKPMSLGPFFGQMLGEVEKLVLQQPTATMQESTLKILFETISGSGISDMRRVEAVGWFLELKKRVAEKQKSTSAALATAKDNLQQESSSRA
;
A
#
# COMPACT_ATOMS: atom_id res chain seq x y z
N MET A 1 15.14 39.11 -24.93
CA MET A 1 16.37 39.31 -25.70
C MET A 1 17.48 38.65 -24.91
N THR A 2 17.93 37.49 -25.35
CA THR A 2 19.01 36.71 -24.73
C THR A 2 20.33 37.25 -25.26
N ASP A 3 21.06 38.00 -24.44
CA ASP A 3 22.48 38.31 -24.67
C ASP A 3 23.25 36.98 -24.71
N GLN A 4 23.46 36.43 -25.90
CA GLN A 4 24.48 35.42 -26.08
C GLN A 4 25.82 36.15 -26.10
N PRO A 5 26.75 35.86 -25.16
CA PRO A 5 28.06 36.50 -25.16
C PRO A 5 28.78 36.22 -26.48
N ASP A 6 29.42 37.24 -27.06
CA ASP A 6 30.26 37.07 -28.25
C ASP A 6 31.38 36.07 -27.92
N LEU A 7 31.27 34.85 -28.46
CA LEU A 7 32.18 33.75 -28.22
C LEU A 7 33.63 34.10 -28.58
N LYS A 8 33.85 34.98 -29.57
CA LYS A 8 35.20 35.42 -29.95
C LYS A 8 35.79 36.36 -28.90
N GLU A 9 34.99 37.28 -28.39
CA GLU A 9 35.40 38.20 -27.34
C GLU A 9 35.65 37.47 -26.02
N LEU A 10 34.80 36.51 -25.68
CA LEU A 10 34.99 35.64 -24.51
C LEU A 10 36.26 34.79 -24.64
N ALA A 11 36.50 34.15 -25.79
CA ALA A 11 37.70 33.35 -26.02
C ALA A 11 38.98 34.19 -25.90
N LYS A 12 38.98 35.41 -26.47
CA LYS A 12 40.09 36.35 -26.31
C LYS A 12 40.32 36.70 -24.84
N THR A 13 39.25 37.05 -24.13
CA THR A 13 39.32 37.42 -22.71
C THR A 13 39.83 36.28 -21.82
N LEU A 14 39.43 35.04 -22.09
CA LEU A 14 39.92 33.85 -21.39
C LEU A 14 41.39 33.56 -21.71
N SER A 15 41.81 33.73 -22.97
CA SER A 15 43.22 33.58 -23.38
C SER A 15 44.13 34.63 -22.74
N ASP A 16 43.64 35.87 -22.65
CA ASP A 16 44.35 36.97 -21.97
C ASP A 16 44.46 36.67 -20.47
N SER A 17 43.39 36.15 -19.86
CA SER A 17 43.40 35.75 -18.44
C SER A 17 44.34 34.57 -18.16
N TYR A 18 44.39 33.58 -19.05
CA TYR A 18 45.35 32.47 -18.98
C TYR A 18 46.80 32.98 -19.05
N SER A 19 47.09 33.86 -20.00
CA SER A 19 48.43 34.44 -20.17
C SER A 19 48.83 35.31 -18.96
N ALA A 20 47.90 36.06 -18.39
CA ALA A 20 48.10 36.86 -17.19
C ALA A 20 48.46 35.98 -15.97
N VAL A 21 47.77 34.85 -15.79
CA VAL A 21 48.08 33.88 -14.72
C VAL A 21 49.49 33.30 -14.88
N LEU A 22 49.94 32.99 -16.10
CA LEU A 22 51.32 32.52 -16.34
C LEU A 22 52.38 33.59 -16.05
N GLN A 23 52.03 34.87 -16.17
CA GLN A 23 52.90 36.01 -15.89
C GLN A 23 52.70 36.60 -14.48
N TYR A 24 52.27 35.77 -13.51
CA TYR A 24 51.89 36.21 -12.17
C TYR A 24 52.96 37.02 -11.39
N SER A 25 54.22 36.93 -11.77
CA SER A 25 55.32 37.67 -11.14
C SER A 25 55.31 39.16 -11.47
N THR A 26 54.63 39.60 -12.54
CA THR A 26 54.65 40.99 -13.03
C THR A 26 53.36 41.76 -12.77
N LEU A 27 52.32 41.09 -12.24
CA LEU A 27 50.99 41.66 -12.03
C LEU A 27 50.67 41.86 -10.54
N ALA A 28 49.86 42.89 -10.26
CA ALA A 28 49.31 43.14 -8.93
C ALA A 28 48.27 42.07 -8.55
N ASP A 29 48.17 41.78 -7.25
CA ASP A 29 47.37 40.68 -6.72
C ASP A 29 45.87 40.80 -7.07
N GLU A 30 45.27 41.99 -6.94
CA GLU A 30 43.86 42.25 -7.29
C GLU A 30 43.52 41.90 -8.76
N LYS A 31 44.45 42.17 -9.69
CA LYS A 31 44.27 41.82 -11.11
C LYS A 31 44.36 40.33 -11.32
N LEU A 32 45.27 39.65 -10.61
CA LEU A 32 45.41 38.20 -10.67
C LEU A 32 44.17 37.49 -10.15
N GLU A 33 43.57 37.97 -9.06
CA GLU A 33 42.31 37.44 -8.54
C GLU A 33 41.17 37.54 -9.55
N THR A 34 41.07 38.69 -10.22
CA THR A 34 40.05 38.91 -11.26
C THR A 34 40.23 37.93 -12.42
N HIS A 35 41.47 37.70 -12.87
CA HIS A 35 41.76 36.74 -13.95
C HIS A 35 41.51 35.29 -13.51
N LEU A 36 41.87 34.91 -12.29
CA LEU A 36 41.60 33.58 -11.72
C LEU A 36 40.09 33.31 -11.62
N SER A 37 39.34 34.25 -11.04
CA SER A 37 37.88 34.14 -10.91
C SER A 37 37.22 33.99 -12.28
N ARG A 38 37.68 34.76 -13.27
CA ARG A 38 37.18 34.65 -14.64
C ARG A 38 37.50 33.30 -15.30
N LEU A 39 38.69 32.75 -15.10
CA LEU A 39 39.01 31.41 -15.59
C LEU A 39 38.17 30.33 -14.88
N ALA A 40 38.01 30.43 -13.56
CA ALA A 40 37.23 29.49 -12.77
C ALA A 40 35.74 29.49 -13.18
N GLN A 41 35.17 30.65 -13.49
CA GLN A 41 33.79 30.80 -13.97
C GLN A 41 33.51 29.99 -15.25
N TYR A 42 34.50 29.84 -16.13
CA TYR A 42 34.37 29.11 -17.40
C TYR A 42 35.18 27.81 -17.42
N SER A 43 35.57 27.29 -16.26
CA SER A 43 36.48 26.16 -16.08
C SER A 43 36.08 24.90 -16.88
N ASP A 44 34.79 24.56 -16.93
CA ASP A 44 34.27 23.41 -17.68
C ASP A 44 34.48 23.52 -19.20
N HIS A 45 34.60 24.74 -19.71
CA HIS A 45 34.73 25.04 -21.14
C HIS A 45 36.18 25.33 -21.57
N LEU A 46 37.14 25.39 -20.63
CA LEU A 46 38.54 25.66 -20.98
C LEU A 46 39.15 24.50 -21.80
N PRO A 47 40.07 24.75 -22.73
CA PRO A 47 40.77 23.68 -23.44
C PRO A 47 41.59 22.78 -22.50
N LEU A 48 41.54 21.46 -22.69
CA LEU A 48 42.43 20.54 -21.96
C LEU A 48 43.92 20.80 -22.26
N THR A 49 44.21 21.33 -23.45
CA THR A 49 45.57 21.73 -23.86
C THR A 49 46.16 22.86 -23.00
N TRP A 50 45.33 23.58 -22.24
CA TRP A 50 45.81 24.61 -21.31
C TRP A 50 46.29 24.02 -19.99
N PHE A 51 46.01 22.75 -19.71
CA PHE A 51 46.54 22.04 -18.55
C PHE A 51 48.03 21.71 -18.75
N THR A 52 48.86 22.74 -18.67
CA THR A 52 50.30 22.68 -18.94
C THR A 52 51.10 22.64 -17.64
N PRO A 53 52.35 22.12 -17.68
CA PRO A 53 53.31 22.25 -16.58
C PRO A 53 53.39 23.67 -16.00
N ALA A 54 53.51 24.67 -16.89
CA ALA A 54 53.69 26.06 -16.52
C ALA A 54 52.48 26.62 -15.77
N LEU A 55 51.26 26.22 -16.16
CA LEU A 55 50.06 26.64 -15.46
C LEU A 55 49.95 26.00 -14.07
N LEU A 56 50.23 24.70 -13.96
CA LEU A 56 50.21 24.01 -12.67
C LEU A 56 51.19 24.63 -11.68
N ASP A 57 52.41 24.90 -12.14
CA ASP A 57 53.45 25.55 -11.34
C ASP A 57 53.05 26.99 -10.96
N ALA A 58 52.41 27.74 -11.87
CA ALA A 58 51.87 29.07 -11.59
C ALA A 58 50.73 29.06 -10.57
N LEU A 59 49.77 28.14 -10.68
CA LEU A 59 48.65 28.01 -9.74
C LEU A 59 49.13 27.59 -8.34
N ALA A 60 50.12 26.70 -8.25
CA ALA A 60 50.72 26.32 -6.97
C ALA A 60 51.42 27.53 -6.31
N ALA A 61 52.19 28.31 -7.08
CA ALA A 61 52.82 29.52 -6.57
C ALA A 61 51.80 30.60 -6.16
N LEU A 62 50.74 30.77 -6.95
CA LEU A 62 49.65 31.70 -6.67
C LEU A 62 48.86 31.31 -5.42
N LYS A 63 48.65 30.02 -5.16
CA LYS A 63 47.98 29.54 -3.94
C LYS A 63 48.76 29.88 -2.67
N ASP A 64 50.10 29.91 -2.74
CA ASP A 64 50.92 30.31 -1.60
C ASP A 64 51.04 31.85 -1.48
N LYS A 65 50.96 32.58 -2.61
CA LYS A 65 51.00 34.05 -2.69
C LYS A 65 49.67 34.70 -2.28
N LEU A 66 48.57 34.27 -2.89
CA LEU A 66 47.22 34.83 -2.74
C LEU A 66 46.46 34.04 -1.67
N LYS A 67 46.18 34.69 -0.54
CA LYS A 67 45.47 34.07 0.60
C LYS A 67 44.02 34.51 0.73
N THR A 68 43.48 35.22 -0.26
CA THR A 68 42.08 35.62 -0.26
C THR A 68 41.17 34.44 -0.60
N GLN A 69 39.97 34.44 -0.05
CA GLN A 69 38.98 33.38 -0.28
C GLN A 69 38.68 33.20 -1.78
N LEU A 70 38.43 34.30 -2.50
CA LEU A 70 38.08 34.27 -3.92
C LEU A 70 39.19 33.64 -4.78
N ALA A 71 40.46 33.95 -4.49
CA ALA A 71 41.60 33.40 -5.21
C ALA A 71 41.72 31.88 -4.98
N LEU A 72 41.64 31.46 -3.71
CA LEU A 72 41.76 30.05 -3.34
C LEU A 72 40.62 29.22 -3.93
N GLU A 73 39.36 29.70 -3.85
CA GLU A 73 38.21 29.01 -4.47
C GLU A 73 38.38 28.86 -5.98
N SER A 74 38.87 29.90 -6.64
CA SER A 74 39.13 29.88 -8.08
C SER A 74 40.20 28.87 -8.46
N ILE A 75 41.29 28.79 -7.70
CA ILE A 75 42.40 27.85 -7.94
C ILE A 75 41.93 26.41 -7.72
N TYR A 76 41.26 26.12 -6.61
CA TYR A 76 40.77 24.77 -6.31
C TYR A 76 39.71 24.31 -7.30
N ASN A 77 38.82 25.20 -7.74
CA ASN A 77 37.85 24.87 -8.78
C ASN A 77 38.55 24.50 -10.11
N LEU A 78 39.53 25.29 -10.53
CA LEU A 78 40.32 25.01 -11.74
C LEU A 78 41.06 23.67 -11.66
N TRP A 79 41.74 23.40 -10.53
CA TRP A 79 42.39 22.12 -10.30
C TRP A 79 41.39 20.96 -10.35
N THR A 80 40.25 21.08 -9.66
CA THR A 80 39.23 20.02 -9.59
C THR A 80 38.65 19.71 -10.97
N VAL A 81 38.25 20.73 -11.73
CA VAL A 81 37.67 20.54 -13.07
C VAL A 81 38.67 19.90 -14.02
N TRP A 82 39.92 20.36 -14.02
CA TRP A 82 40.92 19.76 -14.88
C TRP A 82 41.28 18.33 -14.47
N ILE A 83 41.48 18.06 -13.18
CA ILE A 83 41.72 16.70 -12.67
C ILE A 83 40.60 15.76 -13.11
N ARG A 84 39.33 16.17 -12.96
CA ARG A 84 38.17 15.39 -13.43
C ARG A 84 38.22 15.13 -14.92
N ARG A 85 38.63 16.10 -15.73
CA ARG A 85 38.68 15.95 -17.20
C ARG A 85 39.89 15.13 -17.65
N LEU A 86 40.97 15.10 -16.88
CA LEU A 86 42.15 14.24 -17.13
C LEU A 86 41.84 12.76 -16.93
N SER A 87 40.81 12.42 -16.16
CA SER A 87 40.30 11.03 -16.12
C SER A 87 40.02 10.50 -17.53
N GLY A 88 39.63 11.33 -18.50
CA GLY A 88 39.41 10.95 -19.90
C GLY A 88 40.66 10.93 -20.79
N ALA A 89 41.84 11.25 -20.26
CA ALA A 89 43.11 11.39 -21.00
C ALA A 89 44.28 10.73 -20.23
N PRO A 90 44.34 9.39 -20.19
CA PRO A 90 45.31 8.66 -19.36
C PRO A 90 46.77 8.95 -19.74
N ASP A 91 47.07 9.14 -21.02
CA ASP A 91 48.43 9.46 -21.48
C ASP A 91 48.95 10.79 -20.89
N VAL A 92 48.07 11.79 -20.83
CA VAL A 92 48.39 13.11 -20.26
C VAL A 92 48.55 13.01 -18.74
N THR A 93 47.73 12.17 -18.10
CA THR A 93 47.80 11.92 -16.66
C THR A 93 49.15 11.33 -16.26
N GLN A 94 49.67 10.36 -17.02
CA GLN A 94 50.98 9.77 -16.76
C GLN A 94 52.13 10.73 -17.08
N GLN A 95 52.06 11.48 -18.19
CA GLN A 95 53.10 12.45 -18.56
C GLN A 95 53.27 13.58 -17.53
N GLN A 96 52.19 14.00 -16.86
CA GLN A 96 52.20 15.07 -15.86
C GLN A 96 52.21 14.54 -14.42
N GLY A 97 52.49 13.25 -14.23
CA GLY A 97 52.35 12.53 -12.96
C GLY A 97 52.90 13.25 -11.72
N PRO A 98 54.18 13.69 -11.70
CA PRO A 98 54.75 14.36 -10.53
C PRO A 98 54.05 15.66 -10.14
N ARG A 99 53.51 16.41 -11.12
CA ARG A 99 52.79 17.66 -10.87
C ARG A 99 51.37 17.40 -10.40
N ILE A 100 50.70 16.39 -10.96
CA ILE A 100 49.38 15.98 -10.51
C ILE A 100 49.47 15.44 -9.08
N ALA A 101 50.46 14.61 -8.76
CA ALA A 101 50.75 14.14 -7.41
C ALA A 101 50.89 15.31 -6.42
N ARG A 102 51.66 16.34 -6.78
CA ARG A 102 51.79 17.56 -5.95
C ARG A 102 50.45 18.27 -5.72
N VAL A 103 49.58 18.35 -6.73
CA VAL A 103 48.24 18.94 -6.56
C VAL A 103 47.39 18.08 -5.64
N LEU A 104 47.40 16.75 -5.79
CA LEU A 104 46.66 15.83 -4.94
C LEU A 104 47.13 15.87 -3.48
N GLU A 105 48.44 15.99 -3.23
CA GLU A 105 48.98 16.22 -1.88
C GLU A 105 48.51 17.53 -1.27
N LEU A 106 48.40 18.60 -2.06
CA LEU A 106 47.83 19.87 -1.61
C LEU A 106 46.34 19.74 -1.28
N MET A 107 45.57 19.01 -2.10
CA MET A 107 44.16 18.71 -1.84
C MET A 107 44.01 17.92 -0.54
N GLN A 108 44.83 16.89 -0.33
CA GLN A 108 44.83 16.09 0.90
C GLN A 108 45.10 16.96 2.13
N ARG A 109 46.10 17.86 2.07
CA ARG A 109 46.39 18.78 3.19
C ARG A 109 45.21 19.69 3.50
N THR A 110 44.49 20.18 2.48
CA THR A 110 43.29 21.01 2.67
C THR A 110 42.13 20.24 3.28
N LEU A 111 41.98 18.96 2.96
CA LEU A 111 40.97 18.10 3.57
C LEU A 111 41.21 17.87 5.07
N LEU A 112 42.48 17.87 5.50
CA LEU A 112 42.86 17.70 6.90
C LEU A 112 42.93 19.03 7.67
N ASP A 113 42.86 20.15 6.98
CA ASP A 113 42.84 21.48 7.58
C ASP A 113 41.41 21.83 8.04
N LYS A 114 41.22 21.92 9.37
CA LYS A 114 39.92 22.22 9.98
C LYS A 114 39.49 23.68 9.78
N ASP A 115 40.42 24.56 9.49
CA ASP A 115 40.16 25.98 9.26
C ASP A 115 39.91 26.29 7.77
N ALA A 116 40.00 25.28 6.90
CA ALA A 116 39.73 25.42 5.49
C ALA A 116 38.24 25.70 5.22
N LEU A 117 37.98 26.49 4.17
CA LEU A 117 36.62 26.80 3.74
C LEU A 117 35.90 25.53 3.24
N PRO A 118 34.59 25.36 3.54
CA PRO A 118 33.80 24.20 3.10
C PRO A 118 33.85 23.95 1.59
N SER A 119 33.81 25.02 0.80
CA SER A 119 33.91 24.97 -0.68
C SER A 119 35.24 24.37 -1.16
N LEU A 120 36.35 24.68 -0.47
CA LEU A 120 37.68 24.17 -0.78
C LEU A 120 37.82 22.70 -0.39
N GLN A 121 37.31 22.32 0.78
CA GLN A 121 37.30 20.93 1.24
C GLN A 121 36.47 20.05 0.27
N GLN A 122 35.29 20.53 -0.15
CA GLN A 122 34.47 19.80 -1.12
C GLN A 122 35.17 19.64 -2.47
N ALA A 123 35.77 20.71 -3.00
CA ALA A 123 36.54 20.66 -4.25
C ALA A 123 37.73 19.69 -4.13
N ALA A 124 38.47 19.76 -3.02
CA ALA A 124 39.61 18.89 -2.75
C ALA A 124 39.22 17.41 -2.69
N TRP A 125 38.10 17.07 -2.05
CA TRP A 125 37.58 15.70 -1.99
C TRP A 125 37.23 15.18 -3.37
N VAL A 126 36.46 15.97 -4.15
CA VAL A 126 36.06 15.60 -5.51
C VAL A 126 37.28 15.42 -6.41
N ALA A 127 38.29 16.29 -6.31
CA ALA A 127 39.53 16.17 -7.06
C ALA A 127 40.32 14.90 -6.69
N LEU A 128 40.44 14.61 -5.39
CA LEU A 128 41.16 13.43 -4.90
C LEU A 128 40.57 12.13 -5.45
N VAL A 129 39.24 12.03 -5.49
CA VAL A 129 38.55 10.81 -5.93
C VAL A 129 38.41 10.71 -7.45
N ALA A 130 38.49 11.82 -8.19
CA ALA A 130 38.24 11.85 -9.63
C ALA A 130 39.23 11.08 -10.50
N LEU A 131 40.41 10.74 -9.97
CA LEU A 131 41.45 9.97 -10.68
C LEU A 131 41.53 8.51 -10.27
N VAL A 132 40.64 8.02 -9.40
CA VAL A 132 40.66 6.61 -8.99
C VAL A 132 40.56 5.70 -10.22
N GLY A 133 41.38 4.65 -10.26
CA GLY A 133 41.48 3.73 -11.37
C GLY A 133 42.35 4.24 -12.53
N ARG A 134 42.77 5.51 -12.48
CA ARG A 134 43.53 6.21 -13.54
C ARG A 134 44.63 7.10 -12.97
N ALA A 135 45.00 6.90 -11.72
CA ALA A 135 45.94 7.74 -11.00
C ALA A 135 47.35 7.67 -11.63
N PRO A 136 48.15 8.74 -11.54
CA PRO A 136 49.54 8.70 -11.96
C PRO A 136 50.36 7.74 -11.09
N ASN A 137 51.44 7.17 -11.64
CA ASN A 137 52.29 6.22 -10.90
C ASN A 137 52.90 6.83 -9.62
N GLU A 138 53.12 8.14 -9.61
CA GLU A 138 53.65 8.89 -8.47
C GLU A 138 52.63 9.10 -7.34
N PHE A 139 51.34 8.86 -7.59
CA PHE A 139 50.27 8.93 -6.59
C PHE A 139 49.25 7.80 -6.84
N PRO A 140 49.64 6.53 -6.61
CA PRO A 140 48.84 5.38 -7.00
C PRO A 140 47.53 5.28 -6.19
N ASP A 141 46.60 4.45 -6.64
CA ASP A 141 45.32 4.22 -5.97
C ASP A 141 45.46 3.81 -4.48
N ALA A 142 46.56 3.13 -4.10
CA ALA A 142 46.90 2.82 -2.71
C ALA A 142 47.08 4.09 -1.86
N GLN A 143 47.80 5.08 -2.41
CA GLN A 143 47.99 6.37 -1.75
C GLN A 143 46.68 7.18 -1.71
N ILE A 144 45.82 7.06 -2.73
CA ILE A 144 44.47 7.65 -2.69
C ILE A 144 43.63 7.02 -1.57
N ALA A 145 43.60 5.69 -1.45
CA ALA A 145 42.89 5.01 -0.36
C ALA A 145 43.42 5.42 1.02
N SER A 146 44.74 5.45 1.21
CA SER A 146 45.37 5.90 2.45
C SER A 146 44.99 7.36 2.78
N SER A 147 44.97 8.23 1.77
CA SER A 147 44.57 9.63 1.92
C SER A 147 43.11 9.77 2.30
N MET A 148 42.20 9.07 1.61
CA MET A 148 40.78 9.04 1.92
C MET A 148 40.56 8.52 3.35
N SER A 149 41.18 7.41 3.70
CA SER A 149 41.07 6.80 5.03
C SER A 149 41.52 7.73 6.15
N THR A 150 42.58 8.49 5.93
CA THR A 150 43.07 9.50 6.87
C THR A 150 42.03 10.60 7.08
N VAL A 151 41.41 11.07 6.01
CA VAL A 151 40.34 12.09 6.07
C VAL A 151 39.11 11.56 6.80
N LEU A 152 38.69 10.32 6.51
CA LEU A 152 37.55 9.70 7.20
C LEU A 152 37.82 9.49 8.69
N SER A 153 39.02 9.03 9.03
CA SER A 153 39.44 8.81 10.43
C SER A 153 39.60 10.12 11.22
N ALA A 154 39.82 11.25 10.54
CA ALA A 154 39.93 12.57 11.18
C ALA A 154 38.57 13.16 11.60
N GLY A 155 37.45 12.54 11.21
CA GLY A 155 36.10 13.05 11.46
C GLY A 155 35.73 14.16 10.48
N PRO A 156 35.33 13.84 9.24
CA PRO A 156 35.03 14.84 8.22
C PRO A 156 33.80 15.67 8.62
N PRO A 157 33.75 16.96 8.23
CA PRO A 157 32.63 17.83 8.54
C PRO A 157 31.33 17.42 7.81
N ASP A 158 30.19 17.72 8.42
CA ASP A 158 28.86 17.28 7.97
C ASP A 158 28.52 17.63 6.50
N HIS A 159 29.02 18.76 6.00
CA HIS A 159 28.78 19.19 4.63
C HIS A 159 29.45 18.29 3.57
N LEU A 160 30.39 17.41 3.95
CA LEU A 160 31.06 16.46 3.07
C LEU A 160 30.41 15.07 3.07
N LEU A 161 29.42 14.78 3.91
CA LEU A 161 28.96 13.39 4.10
C LEU A 161 28.40 12.79 2.81
N GLU A 162 27.61 13.54 2.03
CA GLU A 162 27.07 13.08 0.74
C GLU A 162 28.16 12.85 -0.31
N THR A 163 29.14 13.77 -0.39
CA THR A 163 30.25 13.64 -1.35
C THR A 163 31.21 12.53 -0.95
N ILE A 164 31.35 12.25 0.34
CA ILE A 164 32.10 11.10 0.87
C ILE A 164 31.45 9.80 0.44
N ASP A 165 30.13 9.66 0.59
CA ASP A 165 29.43 8.44 0.19
C ASP A 165 29.62 8.16 -1.30
N ALA A 166 29.42 9.19 -2.14
CA ALA A 166 29.67 9.09 -3.58
C ALA A 166 31.15 8.78 -3.89
N GLY A 167 32.09 9.37 -3.14
CA GLY A 167 33.52 9.20 -3.36
C GLY A 167 34.00 7.79 -3.01
N VAL A 168 33.59 7.25 -1.86
CA VAL A 168 33.91 5.88 -1.46
C VAL A 168 33.27 4.88 -2.44
N ALA A 169 32.02 5.12 -2.87
CA ALA A 169 31.37 4.29 -3.89
C ALA A 169 32.15 4.28 -5.21
N HIS A 170 32.58 5.46 -5.68
CA HIS A 170 33.39 5.59 -6.89
C HIS A 170 34.74 4.87 -6.75
N TYR A 171 35.36 4.96 -5.57
CA TYR A 171 36.63 4.31 -5.32
C TYR A 171 36.54 2.78 -5.53
N PHE A 172 35.59 2.12 -4.86
CA PHE A 172 35.41 0.68 -5.01
C PHE A 172 34.90 0.30 -6.41
N ALA A 173 34.17 1.18 -7.09
CA ALA A 173 33.70 0.95 -8.45
C ALA A 173 34.82 0.98 -9.51
N GLU A 174 35.80 1.88 -9.40
CA GLU A 174 36.79 2.13 -10.47
C GLU A 174 38.24 1.76 -10.13
N SER A 175 38.60 1.60 -8.85
CA SER A 175 39.99 1.38 -8.45
C SER A 175 40.70 0.22 -9.15
N THR A 176 41.99 0.39 -9.44
CA THR A 176 42.83 -0.67 -9.97
C THR A 176 43.38 -1.62 -8.91
N LEU A 177 43.34 -1.29 -7.61
CA LEU A 177 43.90 -2.14 -6.53
C LEU A 177 43.23 -3.49 -6.40
N LEU A 178 41.92 -3.55 -6.70
CA LEU A 178 41.23 -4.83 -6.80
C LEU A 178 41.81 -5.72 -7.90
N ASN A 179 42.66 -5.21 -8.80
CA ASN A 179 43.41 -6.05 -9.75
C ASN A 179 44.83 -6.40 -9.28
N SER A 180 45.43 -5.66 -8.34
CA SER A 180 46.80 -5.86 -7.85
C SER A 180 46.91 -6.82 -6.65
N LEU A 181 45.77 -7.27 -6.08
CA LEU A 181 45.67 -8.10 -4.87
C LEU A 181 46.18 -7.39 -3.60
N GLU A 182 46.34 -6.07 -3.64
CA GLU A 182 46.71 -5.24 -2.49
C GLU A 182 45.43 -4.82 -1.74
N LEU A 183 44.85 -5.78 -0.99
CA LEU A 183 43.55 -5.62 -0.34
C LEU A 183 43.59 -4.79 0.94
N ASP A 184 44.77 -4.65 1.58
CA ASP A 184 44.92 -4.01 2.89
C ASP A 184 44.45 -2.55 2.89
N ASP A 185 44.77 -1.78 1.83
CA ASP A 185 44.35 -0.39 1.70
C ASP A 185 42.83 -0.26 1.48
N CYS A 186 42.25 -1.21 0.73
CA CYS A 186 40.80 -1.28 0.51
C CYS A 186 40.05 -1.63 1.79
N GLU A 187 40.57 -2.59 2.56
CA GLU A 187 40.03 -2.95 3.88
C GLU A 187 40.10 -1.76 4.85
N LEU A 188 41.23 -1.05 4.87
CA LEU A 188 41.44 0.09 5.76
C LEU A 188 40.50 1.25 5.41
N LEU A 189 40.30 1.52 4.11
CA LEU A 189 39.34 2.52 3.64
C LEU A 189 37.90 2.16 4.01
N LEU A 190 37.48 0.92 3.76
CA LEU A 190 36.13 0.47 4.10
C LEU A 190 35.91 0.51 5.62
N SER A 191 36.92 0.09 6.40
CA SER A 191 36.88 0.17 7.86
C SER A 191 36.77 1.60 8.36
N ALA A 192 37.54 2.55 7.80
CA ALA A 192 37.44 3.96 8.16
C ALA A 192 36.07 4.54 7.80
N TYR A 193 35.49 4.13 6.67
CA TYR A 193 34.18 4.58 6.22
C TYR A 193 33.04 4.09 7.11
N ILE A 194 33.02 2.81 7.50
CA ILE A 194 31.94 2.29 8.34
C ILE A 194 31.93 2.91 9.75
N HIS A 195 33.08 3.38 10.26
CA HIS A 195 33.19 3.99 11.59
C HIS A 195 32.97 5.51 11.60
N LEU A 196 32.45 6.09 10.51
CA LEU A 196 32.04 7.50 10.52
C LEU A 196 30.96 7.75 11.57
N ASP A 197 31.07 8.87 12.27
CA ASP A 197 30.12 9.23 13.32
C ASP A 197 28.82 9.78 12.70
N ARG A 198 27.85 8.89 12.51
CA ARG A 198 26.49 9.20 12.01
C ARG A 198 25.46 8.34 12.76
N PRO A 199 24.17 8.73 12.79
CA PRO A 199 23.12 7.85 13.28
C PRO A 199 23.18 6.48 12.60
N CYS A 200 23.04 5.40 13.38
CA CYS A 200 23.27 4.03 12.88
C CYS A 200 22.41 3.69 11.66
N VAL A 201 21.10 3.99 11.68
CA VAL A 201 20.19 3.72 10.57
C VAL A 201 20.62 4.42 9.27
N LEU A 202 21.04 5.69 9.35
CA LEU A 202 21.56 6.43 8.20
C LEU A 202 22.88 5.84 7.70
N SER A 203 23.75 5.42 8.61
CA SER A 203 25.02 4.75 8.30
C SER A 203 24.79 3.45 7.53
N VAL A 204 23.86 2.61 8.00
CA VAL A 204 23.50 1.35 7.35
C VAL A 204 22.99 1.59 5.93
N GLN A 205 22.13 2.59 5.72
CA GLN A 205 21.62 2.94 4.40
C GLN A 205 22.72 3.43 3.45
N ALA A 206 23.58 4.33 3.93
CA ALA A 206 24.70 4.85 3.17
C ALA A 206 25.66 3.72 2.76
N ILE A 207 26.10 2.90 3.73
CA ILE A 207 26.98 1.75 3.51
C ILE A 207 26.39 0.78 2.50
N THR A 208 25.12 0.39 2.70
CA THR A 208 24.43 -0.54 1.79
C THR A 208 24.40 0.04 0.37
N THR A 209 24.13 1.33 0.21
CA THR A 209 24.07 2.02 -1.09
C THR A 209 25.44 2.12 -1.77
N VAL A 210 26.48 2.45 -1.00
CA VAL A 210 27.87 2.53 -1.48
C VAL A 210 28.33 1.18 -2.05
N VAL A 211 28.13 0.10 -1.28
CA VAL A 211 28.53 -1.25 -1.70
C VAL A 211 27.68 -1.72 -2.88
N GLN A 212 26.37 -1.43 -2.88
CA GLN A 212 25.49 -1.72 -4.02
C GLN A 212 26.03 -1.07 -5.29
N HIS A 213 26.37 0.22 -5.26
CA HIS A 213 26.91 0.92 -6.43
C HIS A 213 28.21 0.30 -6.93
N ALA A 214 29.15 -0.01 -6.02
CA ALA A 214 30.41 -0.64 -6.37
C ALA A 214 30.20 -1.99 -7.08
N VAL A 215 29.35 -2.85 -6.52
CA VAL A 215 29.02 -4.16 -7.11
C VAL A 215 28.35 -4.01 -8.48
N ASP A 216 27.42 -3.04 -8.64
CA ASP A 216 26.73 -2.83 -9.91
C ASP A 216 27.71 -2.48 -11.03
N ILE A 217 28.57 -1.48 -10.81
CA ILE A 217 29.57 -1.05 -11.80
C ILE A 217 30.55 -2.17 -12.13
N ARG A 218 31.05 -2.88 -11.12
CA ARG A 218 32.00 -4.00 -11.31
C ARG A 218 31.37 -5.17 -12.06
N SER A 219 30.08 -5.45 -11.81
CA SER A 219 29.36 -6.52 -12.48
C SER A 219 29.12 -6.29 -13.97
N GLN A 220 29.22 -5.04 -14.42
CA GLN A 220 28.97 -4.61 -15.80
C GLN A 220 30.26 -4.47 -16.64
N GLN A 221 31.42 -4.83 -16.09
CA GLN A 221 32.68 -4.78 -16.82
C GLN A 221 32.65 -5.68 -18.07
N LYS A 222 33.28 -5.23 -19.16
CA LYS A 222 33.24 -5.92 -20.47
C LYS A 222 33.82 -7.34 -20.43
N SER A 223 34.82 -7.58 -19.60
CA SER A 223 35.49 -8.88 -19.49
C SER A 223 34.90 -9.68 -18.33
N GLN A 224 34.28 -10.83 -18.63
CA GLN A 224 33.69 -11.68 -17.59
C GLN A 224 34.72 -12.27 -16.62
N SER A 225 35.96 -12.51 -17.07
CA SER A 225 37.03 -12.96 -16.17
C SER A 225 37.38 -11.88 -15.14
N LYS A 226 37.37 -10.62 -15.57
CA LYS A 226 37.58 -9.46 -14.70
C LYS A 226 36.41 -9.29 -13.73
N VAL A 227 35.16 -9.36 -14.21
CA VAL A 227 33.97 -9.32 -13.35
C VAL A 227 34.07 -10.35 -12.22
N ASN A 228 34.40 -11.59 -12.55
CA ASN A 228 34.49 -12.65 -11.55
C ASN A 228 35.59 -12.39 -10.52
N ALA A 229 36.77 -11.94 -10.97
CA ALA A 229 37.90 -11.63 -10.08
C ALA A 229 37.60 -10.43 -9.16
N ASP A 230 37.09 -9.33 -9.72
CA ASP A 230 36.77 -8.11 -8.96
C ASP A 230 35.72 -8.40 -7.87
N LEU A 231 34.66 -9.15 -8.20
CA LEU A 231 33.61 -9.51 -7.24
C LEU A 231 34.11 -10.49 -6.17
N GLU A 232 34.98 -11.43 -6.54
CA GLU A 232 35.57 -12.37 -5.58
C GLU A 232 36.50 -11.65 -4.59
N LEU A 233 37.27 -10.67 -5.06
CA LEU A 233 38.16 -9.87 -4.20
C LEU A 233 37.39 -8.89 -3.31
N LEU A 234 36.33 -8.27 -3.83
CA LEU A 234 35.40 -7.51 -3.00
C LEU A 234 34.79 -8.40 -1.91
N MET A 235 34.36 -9.62 -2.26
CA MET A 235 33.82 -10.55 -1.26
C MET A 235 34.88 -10.94 -0.22
N GLN A 236 36.16 -11.08 -0.60
CA GLN A 236 37.24 -11.36 0.35
C GLN A 236 37.45 -10.21 1.35
N ILE A 237 37.45 -8.96 0.88
CA ILE A 237 37.50 -7.76 1.74
C ILE A 237 36.32 -7.73 2.72
N ILE A 238 35.13 -8.08 2.24
CA ILE A 238 33.92 -8.09 3.08
C ILE A 238 34.01 -9.23 4.11
N ASP A 239 34.42 -10.42 3.69
CA ASP A 239 34.58 -11.60 4.55
C ASP A 239 35.62 -11.37 5.65
N SER A 240 36.74 -10.72 5.34
CA SER A 240 37.75 -10.36 6.34
C SER A 240 37.23 -9.30 7.33
N LEU A 241 36.41 -8.35 6.86
CA LEU A 241 35.81 -7.31 7.68
C LEU A 241 34.80 -7.89 8.69
N VAL A 242 33.88 -8.76 8.24
CA VAL A 242 32.83 -9.35 9.12
C VAL A 242 33.38 -10.41 10.08
N LYS A 243 34.54 -11.01 9.78
CA LYS A 243 35.24 -11.96 10.66
C LYS A 243 36.01 -11.29 11.80
N LYS A 244 36.25 -9.98 11.74
CA LYS A 244 36.91 -9.24 12.84
C LYS A 244 35.94 -9.21 14.02
N GLU A 245 36.24 -9.97 15.07
CA GLU A 245 35.44 -10.00 16.29
C GLU A 245 35.32 -8.58 16.87
N THR A 246 34.08 -8.12 17.02
CA THR A 246 33.76 -6.83 17.64
C THR A 246 32.85 -7.05 18.83
N GLN A 247 33.18 -6.43 19.96
CA GLN A 247 32.32 -6.46 21.17
C GLN A 247 31.18 -5.45 21.10
N ASP A 248 31.26 -4.47 20.18
CA ASP A 248 30.26 -3.43 20.00
C ASP A 248 29.20 -3.84 18.96
N VAL A 249 27.93 -3.82 19.37
CA VAL A 249 26.77 -4.14 18.53
C VAL A 249 26.67 -3.19 17.34
N ARG A 250 27.01 -1.90 17.52
CA ARG A 250 26.97 -0.94 16.42
C ARG A 250 27.98 -1.31 15.33
N SER A 251 29.23 -1.62 15.68
CA SER A 251 30.20 -2.14 14.72
C SER A 251 29.71 -3.41 14.00
N GLN A 252 29.13 -4.38 14.71
CA GLN A 252 28.56 -5.60 14.09
C GLN A 252 27.49 -5.25 13.05
N ILE A 253 26.56 -4.34 13.36
CA ILE A 253 25.50 -3.90 12.43
C ILE A 253 26.09 -3.31 11.16
N LEU A 254 27.10 -2.44 11.29
CA LEU A 254 27.70 -1.73 10.17
C LEU A 254 28.50 -2.68 9.28
N GLN A 255 29.17 -3.68 9.87
CA GLN A 255 29.81 -4.77 9.13
C GLN A 255 28.80 -5.61 8.35
N VAL A 256 27.67 -5.98 8.96
CA VAL A 256 26.58 -6.71 8.29
C VAL A 256 25.95 -5.86 7.17
N ALA A 257 25.88 -4.54 7.32
CA ALA A 257 25.36 -3.63 6.29
C ALA A 257 26.19 -3.64 5.01
N VAL A 258 27.51 -3.77 5.12
CA VAL A 258 28.40 -3.95 3.95
C VAL A 258 28.01 -5.22 3.19
N LEU A 259 27.87 -6.33 3.90
CA LEU A 259 27.50 -7.62 3.31
C LEU A 259 26.08 -7.60 2.72
N ALA A 260 25.14 -6.95 3.39
CA ALA A 260 23.78 -6.73 2.90
C ALA A 260 23.78 -5.94 1.58
N GLY A 261 24.60 -4.89 1.46
CA GLY A 261 24.77 -4.15 0.21
C GLY A 261 25.28 -5.01 -0.94
N PHE A 262 26.27 -5.86 -0.66
CA PHE A 262 26.82 -6.80 -1.64
C PHE A 262 25.78 -7.82 -2.11
N VAL A 263 25.14 -8.52 -1.18
CA VAL A 263 24.09 -9.52 -1.46
C VAL A 263 22.94 -8.88 -2.24
N ARG A 264 22.47 -7.72 -1.79
CA ARG A 264 21.35 -7.01 -2.42
C ARG A 264 21.62 -6.67 -3.88
N MET A 265 22.84 -6.28 -4.22
CA MET A 265 23.17 -6.01 -5.62
C MET A 265 23.41 -7.29 -6.41
N MET A 266 24.02 -8.32 -5.82
CA MET A 266 24.19 -9.63 -6.46
C MET A 266 22.85 -10.25 -6.90
N GLN A 267 21.81 -10.15 -6.07
CA GLN A 267 20.46 -10.63 -6.38
C GLN A 267 19.87 -9.99 -7.65
N PHE A 268 20.18 -8.71 -7.91
CA PHE A 268 19.61 -7.88 -8.98
C PHE A 268 20.62 -7.48 -10.04
N THR A 269 21.79 -8.10 -10.02
CA THR A 269 22.91 -7.77 -10.91
C THR A 269 22.46 -7.83 -12.37
N ARG A 270 22.75 -6.75 -13.11
CA ARG A 270 22.47 -6.62 -14.55
C ARG A 270 23.50 -7.33 -15.42
N GLY A 271 24.67 -7.67 -14.85
CA GLY A 271 25.72 -8.43 -15.50
C GLY A 271 25.33 -9.89 -15.83
N GLN A 272 26.18 -10.59 -16.57
CA GLN A 272 25.90 -11.99 -16.96
C GLN A 272 25.91 -12.92 -15.73
N LYS A 273 24.79 -13.61 -15.49
CA LYS A 273 24.63 -14.60 -14.40
C LYS A 273 25.31 -15.94 -14.76
N THR A 274 26.64 -15.96 -14.71
CA THR A 274 27.46 -17.17 -14.87
C THR A 274 27.34 -18.14 -13.68
N LYS A 275 27.82 -19.38 -13.83
CA LYS A 275 27.88 -20.35 -12.71
C LYS A 275 28.74 -19.83 -11.54
N LYS A 276 29.85 -19.15 -11.84
CA LYS A 276 30.74 -18.59 -10.81
C LYS A 276 30.07 -17.46 -10.03
N THR A 277 29.41 -16.52 -10.71
CA THR A 277 28.72 -15.42 -10.04
C THR A 277 27.52 -15.88 -9.21
N ARG A 278 26.83 -16.95 -9.64
CA ARG A 278 25.78 -17.59 -8.81
C ARG A 278 26.37 -18.26 -7.56
N ALA A 279 27.45 -19.02 -7.69
CA ALA A 279 28.12 -19.64 -6.54
C ALA A 279 28.61 -18.59 -5.53
N LEU A 280 29.15 -17.46 -6.03
CA LEU A 280 29.55 -16.33 -5.18
C LEU A 280 28.36 -15.68 -4.48
N GLN A 281 27.22 -15.52 -5.18
CA GLN A 281 25.98 -15.03 -4.57
C GLN A 281 25.51 -15.96 -3.45
N GLU A 282 25.46 -17.27 -3.71
CA GLU A 282 25.07 -18.27 -2.70
C GLU A 282 26.01 -18.23 -1.48
N GLN A 283 27.31 -18.11 -1.70
CA GLN A 283 28.30 -17.95 -0.62
C GLN A 283 28.03 -16.67 0.20
N ALA A 284 27.79 -15.53 -0.46
CA ALA A 284 27.53 -14.27 0.21
C ALA A 284 26.21 -14.29 0.99
N GLU A 285 25.16 -14.92 0.44
CA GLU A 285 23.87 -15.11 1.11
C GLU A 285 24.02 -15.98 2.37
N LEU A 286 24.79 -17.07 2.30
CA LEU A 286 25.08 -17.92 3.45
C LEU A 286 25.87 -17.17 4.54
N LEU A 287 26.84 -16.36 4.15
CA LEU A 287 27.61 -15.54 5.08
C LEU A 287 26.72 -14.47 5.73
N LEU A 288 25.81 -13.86 4.95
CA LEU A 288 24.86 -12.86 5.45
C LEU A 288 23.94 -13.47 6.50
N ILE A 289 23.37 -14.64 6.23
CA ILE A 289 22.48 -15.32 7.19
C ILE A 289 23.21 -15.66 8.48
N LYS A 290 24.45 -16.16 8.39
CA LYS A 290 25.27 -16.45 9.57
C LYS A 290 25.41 -15.21 10.46
N HIS A 291 25.88 -14.09 9.90
CA HIS A 291 26.11 -12.88 10.69
C HIS A 291 24.82 -12.13 11.07
N MET A 292 23.74 -12.28 10.29
CA MET A 292 22.42 -11.78 10.69
C MET A 292 21.90 -12.54 11.91
N ASN A 293 22.06 -13.87 11.97
CA ASN A 293 21.67 -14.65 13.15
C ASN A 293 22.50 -14.23 14.38
N GLU A 294 23.82 -14.14 14.24
CA GLU A 294 24.72 -13.66 15.31
C GLU A 294 24.34 -12.25 15.78
N LEU A 295 24.07 -11.33 14.85
CA LEU A 295 23.65 -9.96 15.16
C LEU A 295 22.33 -9.94 15.94
N VAL A 296 21.34 -10.73 15.51
CA VAL A 296 20.04 -10.79 16.15
C VAL A 296 20.16 -11.40 17.56
N GLU A 297 20.98 -12.42 17.75
CA GLU A 297 21.32 -12.96 19.07
C GLU A 297 21.95 -11.90 19.97
N SER A 298 22.96 -11.17 19.47
CA SER A 298 23.61 -10.05 20.18
C SER A 298 22.60 -8.96 20.58
N LEU A 299 21.66 -8.60 19.70
CA LEU A 299 20.65 -7.58 19.98
C LEU A 299 19.67 -7.99 21.09
N TYR A 300 19.34 -9.28 21.20
CA TYR A 300 18.46 -9.81 22.24
C TYR A 300 19.18 -10.20 23.53
N ALA A 301 20.51 -10.11 23.56
CA ALA A 301 21.28 -10.34 24.77
C ALA A 301 20.85 -9.37 25.90
N PRO A 302 20.67 -9.83 27.15
CA PRO A 302 20.17 -9.00 28.26
C PRO A 302 20.96 -7.69 28.46
N GLU A 303 22.27 -7.74 28.26
CA GLU A 303 23.18 -6.59 28.31
C GLU A 303 22.85 -5.50 27.30
N ASN A 304 22.27 -5.86 26.15
CA ASN A 304 21.96 -4.96 25.04
C ASN A 304 20.49 -4.53 24.97
N ALA A 305 19.67 -4.91 25.97
CA ALA A 305 18.25 -4.57 26.00
C ALA A 305 17.97 -3.06 25.90
N HIS A 306 18.91 -2.21 26.36
CA HIS A 306 18.81 -0.76 26.31
C HIS A 306 19.03 -0.16 24.90
N VAL A 307 19.79 -0.84 24.03
CA VAL A 307 20.07 -0.39 22.65
C VAL A 307 19.22 -1.10 21.59
N LEU A 308 18.47 -2.15 21.97
CA LEU A 308 17.62 -2.91 21.04
C LEU A 308 16.68 -2.00 20.23
N MET A 309 16.05 -1.02 20.88
CA MET A 309 15.13 -0.08 20.21
C MET A 309 15.84 0.86 19.24
N GLU A 310 17.11 1.19 19.49
CA GLU A 310 17.92 2.05 18.62
C GLU A 310 18.38 1.31 17.36
N TYR A 311 18.66 0.01 17.49
CA TYR A 311 19.35 -0.76 16.47
C TYR A 311 18.51 -1.80 15.73
N GLN A 312 17.33 -2.18 16.24
CA GLN A 312 16.46 -3.14 15.56
C GLN A 312 16.08 -2.67 14.15
N ASP A 313 15.87 -1.36 13.95
CA ASP A 313 15.45 -0.78 12.68
C ASP A 313 16.53 -0.95 11.59
N SER A 314 17.81 -0.91 11.99
CA SER A 314 18.94 -1.21 11.11
C SER A 314 18.93 -2.67 10.64
N ALA A 315 18.73 -3.61 11.57
CA ALA A 315 18.63 -5.04 11.24
C ALA A 315 17.43 -5.33 10.34
N VAL A 316 16.29 -4.70 10.63
CA VAL A 316 15.05 -4.84 9.85
C VAL A 316 15.19 -4.24 8.45
N TYR A 317 15.87 -3.10 8.30
CA TYR A 317 16.20 -2.54 7.00
C TYR A 317 17.00 -3.54 6.15
N MET A 318 18.08 -4.09 6.70
CA MET A 318 18.94 -5.06 5.98
C MET A 318 18.17 -6.33 5.59
N ALA A 319 17.37 -6.87 6.52
CA ALA A 319 16.51 -8.01 6.26
C ALA A 319 15.48 -7.71 5.17
N GLY A 320 14.82 -6.55 5.21
CA GLY A 320 13.89 -6.08 4.19
C GLY A 320 14.53 -5.99 2.80
N GLN A 321 15.79 -5.54 2.71
CA GLN A 321 16.50 -5.48 1.43
C GLN A 321 16.80 -6.88 0.87
N CYS A 322 17.29 -7.81 1.70
CA CYS A 322 17.94 -9.03 1.22
C CYS A 322 17.05 -10.28 1.27
N VAL A 323 16.31 -10.47 2.36
CA VAL A 323 15.55 -11.70 2.65
C VAL A 323 14.56 -12.09 1.56
N PRO A 324 13.76 -11.16 0.97
CA PRO A 324 12.75 -11.54 -0.01
C PRO A 324 13.26 -12.23 -1.27
N ASN A 325 14.57 -12.15 -1.55
CA ASN A 325 15.17 -12.70 -2.76
C ASN A 325 16.29 -13.71 -2.47
N LEU A 326 16.39 -14.21 -1.23
CA LEU A 326 17.34 -15.26 -0.87
C LEU A 326 16.98 -16.58 -1.55
N HIS A 327 18.00 -17.39 -1.86
CA HIS A 327 17.78 -18.75 -2.32
C HIS A 327 17.30 -19.65 -1.18
N GLU A 328 16.60 -20.73 -1.55
CA GLU A 328 16.01 -21.69 -0.62
C GLU A 328 17.03 -22.27 0.38
N GLU A 329 18.25 -22.56 -0.09
CA GLU A 329 19.33 -23.10 0.75
C GLU A 329 19.83 -22.10 1.81
N ALA A 330 19.83 -20.80 1.52
CA ALA A 330 20.14 -19.77 2.50
C ALA A 330 18.98 -19.60 3.50
N LEU A 331 17.74 -19.60 2.99
CA LEU A 331 16.53 -19.52 3.82
C LEU A 331 16.40 -20.68 4.81
N LYS A 332 16.93 -21.87 4.50
CA LYS A 332 16.95 -23.01 5.45
C LYS A 332 17.82 -22.78 6.69
N LYS A 333 18.73 -21.81 6.66
CA LYS A 333 19.69 -21.55 7.75
C LYS A 333 19.37 -20.32 8.59
N ILE A 334 18.33 -19.58 8.24
CA ILE A 334 17.91 -18.40 9.00
C ILE A 334 17.19 -18.84 10.28
N ASP A 335 17.42 -18.14 11.39
CA ASP A 335 16.59 -18.34 12.59
C ASP A 335 15.22 -17.69 12.36
N TYR A 336 14.25 -18.50 11.93
CA TYR A 336 12.89 -18.06 11.64
C TYR A 336 12.24 -17.34 12.82
N LYS A 337 12.42 -17.86 14.04
CA LYS A 337 11.74 -17.38 15.24
C LYS A 337 12.24 -16.00 15.62
N THR A 338 13.56 -15.85 15.74
CA THR A 338 14.14 -14.60 16.23
C THR A 338 14.09 -13.52 15.14
N THR A 339 14.24 -13.91 13.87
CA THR A 339 14.11 -12.99 12.73
C THR A 339 12.66 -12.49 12.57
N LEU A 340 11.64 -13.35 12.66
CA LEU A 340 10.24 -12.89 12.62
C LEU A 340 9.92 -11.98 13.81
N ARG A 341 10.45 -12.30 15.00
CA ARG A 341 10.23 -11.47 16.19
C ARG A 341 10.76 -10.05 16.01
N ILE A 342 11.98 -9.87 15.51
CA ILE A 342 12.56 -8.54 15.30
C ILE A 342 11.86 -7.78 14.17
N LEU A 343 11.54 -8.45 13.06
CA LEU A 343 10.79 -7.85 11.94
C LEU A 343 9.42 -7.36 12.38
N MET A 344 8.65 -8.19 13.07
CA MET A 344 7.33 -7.82 13.58
C MET A 344 7.39 -6.79 14.71
N SER A 345 8.45 -6.81 15.53
CA SER A 345 8.69 -5.79 16.54
C SER A 345 8.88 -4.42 15.90
N SER A 346 9.90 -4.25 15.06
CA SER A 346 10.17 -2.99 14.38
C SER A 346 8.99 -2.55 13.51
N LEU A 347 8.40 -3.45 12.70
CA LEU A 347 7.27 -3.11 11.82
C LEU A 347 6.10 -2.50 12.61
N LEU A 348 5.79 -2.98 13.80
CA LEU A 348 4.62 -2.52 14.57
C LEU A 348 4.95 -1.43 15.58
N THR A 349 6.19 -1.34 16.08
CA THR A 349 6.55 -0.45 17.19
C THR A 349 7.66 0.56 16.87
N SER A 350 8.23 0.55 15.66
CA SER A 350 9.22 1.57 15.29
C SER A 350 8.57 2.96 15.23
N PRO A 351 9.25 4.01 15.75
CA PRO A 351 8.82 5.39 15.55
C PRO A 351 8.88 5.83 14.08
N HIS A 352 9.70 5.17 13.25
CA HIS A 352 9.94 5.50 11.84
C HIS A 352 8.96 4.81 10.87
N ILE A 353 8.08 3.93 11.37
CA ILE A 353 7.09 3.21 10.57
C ILE A 353 5.66 3.66 10.92
N TRP A 354 5.17 3.29 12.11
CA TRP A 354 3.81 3.61 12.57
C TRP A 354 3.80 4.47 13.83
N GLY A 355 4.80 5.32 14.05
CA GLY A 355 4.86 6.21 15.21
C GLY A 355 4.70 5.46 16.54
N ARG A 356 5.46 4.36 16.71
CA ARG A 356 5.37 3.45 17.88
C ARG A 356 4.04 2.71 18.03
N GLY A 357 3.34 2.50 16.93
CA GLY A 357 2.02 1.88 16.90
C GLY A 357 0.91 2.74 17.50
N GLN A 358 1.18 4.03 17.73
CA GLN A 358 0.24 5.01 18.31
C GLN A 358 -0.03 6.17 17.35
N LEU A 359 0.28 5.99 16.06
CA LEU A 359 0.15 7.03 15.05
C LEU A 359 -1.24 7.67 15.06
N VAL A 360 -2.29 6.84 15.09
CA VAL A 360 -3.69 7.29 15.03
C VAL A 360 -4.14 7.86 16.38
N TYR A 361 -3.79 7.20 17.48
CA TYR A 361 -4.10 7.64 18.85
C TYR A 361 -3.64 9.07 19.14
N THR A 362 -2.47 9.46 18.59
CA THR A 362 -1.84 10.76 18.85
C THR A 362 -2.30 11.88 17.90
N LEU A 363 -3.18 11.58 16.94
CA LEU A 363 -3.63 12.56 15.95
C LEU A 363 -4.37 13.74 16.59
N LYS A 364 -4.05 14.94 16.08
CA LYS A 364 -4.77 16.18 16.36
C LYS A 364 -5.04 16.88 15.03
N ASN A 365 -6.18 17.56 14.91
CA ASN A 365 -6.50 18.35 13.73
C ASN A 365 -5.69 19.67 13.70
N THR A 366 -4.37 19.56 13.50
CA THR A 366 -3.43 20.70 13.51
C THR A 366 -2.44 20.63 12.35
N PRO A 367 -1.97 21.78 11.83
CA PRO A 367 -0.96 21.81 10.77
C PRO A 367 0.35 21.10 11.14
N GLU A 368 0.75 21.19 12.42
CA GLU A 368 1.94 20.50 12.95
C GLU A 368 1.83 18.98 12.79
N THR A 369 0.64 18.41 13.05
CA THR A 369 0.40 16.97 12.86
C THR A 369 0.55 16.58 11.39
N VAL A 370 0.01 17.39 10.47
CA VAL A 370 0.16 17.17 9.02
C VAL A 370 1.62 17.17 8.60
N GLN A 371 2.41 18.12 9.11
CA GLN A 371 3.85 18.19 8.82
C GLN A 371 4.61 16.98 9.38
N ASN A 372 4.31 16.56 10.62
CA ASN A 372 4.94 15.40 11.24
C ASN A 372 4.64 14.10 10.48
N LEU A 373 3.39 13.91 10.04
CA LEU A 373 3.02 12.78 9.18
C LEU A 373 3.71 12.83 7.81
N SER A 374 3.83 14.03 7.23
CA SER A 374 4.53 14.22 5.96
C SER A 374 6.03 13.91 6.07
N THR A 375 6.66 14.25 7.19
CA THR A 375 8.04 13.86 7.50
C THR A 375 8.16 12.34 7.64
N LEU A 376 7.24 11.69 8.37
CA LEU A 376 7.22 10.24 8.54
C LEU A 376 7.11 9.50 7.20
N VAL A 377 6.19 9.91 6.31
CA VAL A 377 6.04 9.27 4.99
C VAL A 377 7.30 9.40 4.11
N ASN A 378 8.13 10.42 4.39
CA ASN A 378 9.40 10.62 3.70
C ASN A 378 10.57 9.88 4.34
N ASP A 379 10.40 9.33 5.55
CA ASP A 379 11.40 8.54 6.26
C ASP A 379 11.83 7.34 5.39
N PRO A 380 13.14 7.07 5.26
CA PRO A 380 13.64 5.93 4.50
C PRO A 380 13.07 4.58 4.96
N LEU A 381 12.93 4.35 6.27
CA LEU A 381 12.41 3.08 6.78
C LEU A 381 10.92 2.91 6.45
N TYR A 382 10.17 4.03 6.49
CA TYR A 382 8.78 4.06 6.04
C TYR A 382 8.66 3.62 4.57
N LYS A 383 9.54 4.12 3.70
CA LYS A 383 9.56 3.74 2.27
C LYS A 383 9.88 2.27 2.04
N ASP A 384 10.52 1.60 2.99
CA ASP A 384 10.87 0.18 2.93
C ASP A 384 9.84 -0.76 3.60
N ILE A 385 8.73 -0.25 4.16
CA ILE A 385 7.66 -1.07 4.76
C ILE A 385 7.22 -2.22 3.84
N GLY A 386 7.05 -1.95 2.55
CA GLY A 386 6.66 -2.97 1.57
C GLY A 386 7.74 -4.03 1.28
N ARG A 387 9.01 -3.75 1.57
CA ARG A 387 10.11 -4.74 1.52
C ARG A 387 10.18 -5.53 2.82
N ILE A 388 10.00 -4.86 3.96
CA ILE A 388 9.96 -5.46 5.29
C ILE A 388 8.79 -6.47 5.40
N SER A 389 7.59 -6.10 4.96
CA SER A 389 6.43 -7.02 4.97
C SER A 389 6.64 -8.25 4.08
N ARG A 390 7.33 -8.09 2.94
CA ARG A 390 7.72 -9.21 2.07
C ARG A 390 8.79 -10.08 2.70
N ALA A 391 9.71 -9.53 3.49
CA ALA A 391 10.68 -10.30 4.24
C ALA A 391 9.99 -11.17 5.29
N VAL A 392 9.03 -10.60 6.04
CA VAL A 392 8.16 -11.35 6.96
C VAL A 392 7.44 -12.48 6.22
N ALA A 393 6.78 -12.17 5.11
CA ALA A 393 6.08 -13.16 4.27
C ALA A 393 7.00 -14.30 3.80
N THR A 394 8.20 -13.96 3.32
CA THR A 394 9.18 -14.94 2.84
C THR A 394 9.63 -15.87 3.95
N ILE A 395 9.85 -15.34 5.16
CA ILE A 395 10.22 -16.15 6.32
C ILE A 395 9.07 -17.06 6.76
N ILE A 396 7.83 -16.57 6.77
CA ILE A 396 6.64 -17.40 7.06
C ILE A 396 6.56 -18.59 6.11
N VAL A 397 6.64 -18.33 4.79
CA VAL A 397 6.58 -19.38 3.77
C VAL A 397 7.74 -20.36 3.92
N ALA A 398 8.96 -19.86 4.16
CA ALA A 398 10.13 -20.72 4.35
C ALA A 398 10.03 -21.57 5.63
N ALA A 399 9.56 -20.99 6.73
CA ALA A 399 9.38 -21.69 8.00
C ALA A 399 8.40 -22.86 7.85
N VAL A 400 7.23 -22.61 7.24
CA VAL A 400 6.23 -23.67 7.04
C VAL A 400 6.73 -24.76 6.10
N LYS A 401 7.39 -24.41 4.99
CA LYS A 401 7.92 -25.39 4.03
C LYS A 401 9.04 -26.25 4.60
N ASN A 402 9.92 -25.67 5.42
CA ASN A 402 11.16 -26.33 5.83
C ASN A 402 11.10 -27.02 7.19
N ALA A 403 10.23 -26.59 8.11
CA ALA A 403 10.31 -27.04 9.50
C ALA A 403 9.47 -28.31 9.84
N GLY A 404 8.98 -29.05 8.83
CA GLY A 404 8.26 -30.32 9.05
C GLY A 404 7.02 -30.17 9.96
N ASP A 405 6.64 -31.20 10.72
CA ASP A 405 5.48 -31.20 11.63
C ASP A 405 5.78 -30.56 13.02
N GLN A 406 6.70 -29.60 13.10
CA GLN A 406 7.06 -28.99 14.37
C GLN A 406 5.96 -28.04 14.87
N GLU A 407 5.38 -28.36 16.03
CA GLU A 407 4.35 -27.56 16.74
C GLU A 407 4.80 -26.11 17.01
N ASP A 408 6.11 -25.88 17.08
CA ASP A 408 6.72 -24.56 17.27
C ASP A 408 6.40 -23.55 16.15
N ILE A 409 6.15 -23.99 14.92
CA ILE A 409 5.83 -23.10 13.78
C ILE A 409 4.42 -22.53 13.94
N GLY A 410 3.45 -23.35 14.32
CA GLY A 410 2.06 -22.92 14.52
C GLY A 410 1.97 -21.84 15.61
N MET A 411 2.73 -22.01 16.70
CA MET A 411 2.84 -20.99 17.75
C MET A 411 3.48 -19.68 17.25
N LEU A 412 4.51 -19.78 16.41
CA LEU A 412 5.17 -18.62 15.83
C LEU A 412 4.23 -17.83 14.92
N LEU A 413 3.50 -18.51 14.04
CA LEU A 413 2.51 -17.90 13.16
C LEU A 413 1.35 -17.29 13.94
N ARG A 414 0.86 -17.98 14.97
CA ARG A 414 -0.15 -17.45 15.90
C ARG A 414 0.32 -16.15 16.54
N ALA A 415 1.57 -16.09 17.03
CA ALA A 415 2.12 -14.88 17.63
C ALA A 415 2.23 -13.70 16.63
N VAL A 416 2.49 -13.97 15.35
CA VAL A 416 2.47 -12.95 14.29
C VAL A 416 1.04 -12.43 14.09
N LEU A 417 0.08 -13.34 13.92
CA LEU A 417 -1.33 -13.02 13.68
C LEU A 417 -1.96 -12.27 14.85
N ASP A 418 -1.73 -12.71 16.09
CA ASP A 418 -2.23 -12.04 17.30
C ASP A 418 -1.77 -10.57 17.38
N ARG A 419 -0.51 -10.29 16.99
CA ARG A 419 0.01 -8.92 16.93
C ARG A 419 -0.63 -8.09 15.82
N LEU A 420 -0.88 -8.68 14.65
CA LEU A 420 -1.57 -8.01 13.55
C LEU A 420 -3.05 -7.71 13.92
N VAL A 421 -3.73 -8.68 14.54
CA VAL A 421 -5.11 -8.52 15.03
C VAL A 421 -5.16 -7.40 16.06
N GLY A 422 -4.34 -7.45 17.11
CA GLY A 422 -4.29 -6.41 18.15
C GLY A 422 -3.98 -5.03 17.58
N PHE A 423 -3.04 -4.94 16.65
CA PHE A 423 -2.73 -3.67 15.97
C PHE A 423 -3.91 -3.16 15.14
N SER A 424 -4.56 -4.03 14.36
CA SER A 424 -5.71 -3.65 13.53
C SER A 424 -6.88 -3.13 14.35
N TYR A 425 -7.14 -3.72 15.53
CA TYR A 425 -8.14 -3.23 16.47
C TYR A 425 -7.80 -1.85 17.01
N ASN A 426 -6.55 -1.61 17.39
CA ASN A 426 -6.13 -0.30 17.87
C ASN A 426 -6.35 0.77 16.79
N ILE A 427 -5.96 0.50 15.54
CA ILE A 427 -6.20 1.42 14.42
C ILE A 427 -7.70 1.70 14.22
N PHE A 428 -8.53 0.67 14.24
CA PHE A 428 -9.99 0.79 14.13
C PHE A 428 -10.57 1.67 15.25
N ILE A 429 -10.21 1.40 16.50
CA ILE A 429 -10.70 2.13 17.68
C ILE A 429 -10.19 3.57 17.69
N ASP A 430 -8.89 3.78 17.46
CA ASP A 430 -8.27 5.10 17.53
C ASP A 430 -8.81 6.03 16.44
N TRP A 431 -9.02 5.51 15.23
CA TRP A 431 -9.59 6.27 14.13
C TRP A 431 -11.05 6.65 14.43
N ASP A 432 -11.84 5.69 14.95
CA ASP A 432 -13.22 5.96 15.37
C ASP A 432 -13.30 7.08 16.42
N GLN A 433 -12.44 7.00 17.44
CA GLN A 433 -12.36 8.02 18.49
C GLN A 433 -11.92 9.38 17.94
N PHE A 434 -10.96 9.40 17.01
CA PHE A 434 -10.50 10.63 16.38
C PHE A 434 -11.65 11.33 15.63
N LEU A 435 -12.43 10.60 14.84
CA LEU A 435 -13.58 11.15 14.11
C LEU A 435 -14.67 11.66 15.06
N ARG A 436 -14.95 10.96 16.17
CA ARG A 436 -15.93 11.43 17.18
C ARG A 436 -15.51 12.74 17.85
N LYS A 437 -14.21 12.91 18.10
CA LYS A 437 -13.67 14.15 18.69
C LYS A 437 -13.63 15.32 17.70
N ASN A 438 -13.67 15.02 16.40
CA ASN A 438 -13.54 16.00 15.32
C ASN A 438 -14.73 15.86 14.33
N PRO A 439 -15.98 16.14 14.73
CA PRO A 439 -17.11 16.08 13.82
C PRO A 439 -17.09 17.26 12.84
N GLU A 440 -17.22 16.99 11.54
CA GLU A 440 -17.17 18.02 10.49
C GLU A 440 -18.20 19.15 10.67
N SER A 441 -19.34 18.85 11.29
CA SER A 441 -20.40 19.82 11.58
C SER A 441 -19.98 20.89 12.59
N ALA A 442 -19.00 20.61 13.44
CA ALA A 442 -18.50 21.53 14.46
C ALA A 442 -17.25 22.32 14.01
N MET A 443 -16.67 22.01 12.85
CA MET A 443 -15.43 22.64 12.38
C MET A 443 -15.68 23.96 11.62
N ASN A 444 -14.78 24.92 11.83
CA ASN A 444 -14.69 26.13 11.01
C ASN A 444 -13.98 25.86 9.66
N SER A 445 -13.94 26.84 8.75
CA SER A 445 -13.38 26.67 7.40
C SER A 445 -11.88 26.34 7.38
N GLU A 446 -11.09 26.89 8.30
CA GLU A 446 -9.66 26.61 8.43
C GLU A 446 -9.44 25.19 8.96
N GLU A 447 -10.17 24.80 10.00
CA GLU A 447 -10.13 23.45 10.58
C GLU A 447 -10.54 22.38 9.57
N LYS A 448 -11.52 22.65 8.72
CA LYS A 448 -11.92 21.75 7.62
C LYS A 448 -10.81 21.59 6.60
N LYS A 449 -10.06 22.66 6.30
CA LYS A 449 -8.93 22.59 5.37
C LYS A 449 -7.81 21.72 5.95
N VAL A 450 -7.43 21.94 7.20
CA VAL A 450 -6.41 21.13 7.90
C VAL A 450 -6.85 19.67 8.00
N PHE A 451 -8.12 19.43 8.33
CA PHE A 451 -8.66 18.07 8.43
C PHE A 451 -8.55 17.32 7.09
N LYS A 452 -8.87 18.00 5.98
CA LYS A 452 -8.74 17.42 4.64
C LYS A 452 -7.30 17.12 4.25
N GLU A 453 -6.35 17.99 4.61
CA GLU A 453 -4.92 17.75 4.40
C GLU A 453 -4.44 16.54 5.23
N LEU A 454 -4.83 16.48 6.50
CA LEU A 454 -4.55 15.34 7.39
C LEU A 454 -5.13 14.04 6.83
N GLU A 455 -6.40 14.06 6.42
CA GLU A 455 -7.09 12.90 5.85
C GLU A 455 -6.38 12.37 4.60
N ASN A 456 -5.89 13.25 3.72
CA ASN A 456 -5.14 12.85 2.52
C ASN A 456 -3.82 12.14 2.87
N VAL A 457 -3.05 12.67 3.83
CA VAL A 457 -1.80 12.04 4.26
C VAL A 457 -2.09 10.70 4.95
N MET A 458 -3.10 10.66 5.83
CA MET A 458 -3.53 9.44 6.51
C MET A 458 -4.02 8.37 5.55
N LEU A 459 -4.72 8.73 4.46
CA LEU A 459 -5.14 7.77 3.45
C LEU A 459 -3.95 7.09 2.77
N SER A 460 -2.87 7.83 2.50
CA SER A 460 -1.62 7.27 1.98
C SER A 460 -0.97 6.29 2.98
N ILE A 461 -1.03 6.63 4.27
CA ILE A 461 -0.53 5.78 5.34
C ILE A 461 -1.34 4.49 5.46
N PHE A 462 -2.67 4.61 5.51
CA PHE A 462 -3.57 3.48 5.57
C PHE A 462 -3.45 2.57 4.34
N LYS A 463 -3.24 3.13 3.15
CA LYS A 463 -2.93 2.36 1.94
C LYS A 463 -1.66 1.52 2.10
N THR A 464 -0.60 2.13 2.62
CA THR A 464 0.68 1.45 2.87
C THR A 464 0.51 0.32 3.91
N MET A 465 -0.27 0.58 4.96
CA MET A 465 -0.58 -0.38 6.02
C MET A 465 -1.36 -1.59 5.50
N ILE A 466 -2.43 -1.39 4.71
CA ILE A 466 -3.17 -2.50 4.10
C ILE A 466 -2.27 -3.37 3.25
N PHE A 467 -1.43 -2.78 2.38
CA PHE A 467 -0.56 -3.57 1.52
C PHE A 467 0.49 -4.35 2.32
N ALA A 468 1.03 -3.74 3.38
CA ALA A 468 1.97 -4.41 4.27
C ALA A 468 1.32 -5.62 4.97
N PHE A 469 0.14 -5.42 5.56
CA PHE A 469 -0.59 -6.49 6.26
C PHE A 469 -1.06 -7.57 5.29
N THR A 470 -1.60 -7.19 4.12
CA THR A 470 -2.03 -8.12 3.08
C THR A 470 -0.86 -9.00 2.61
N ALA A 471 0.35 -8.45 2.43
CA ALA A 471 1.52 -9.24 2.05
C ALA A 471 1.86 -10.32 3.10
N ILE A 472 1.69 -10.01 4.39
CA ILE A 472 1.95 -10.95 5.48
C ILE A 472 0.83 -12.00 5.59
N LEU A 473 -0.43 -11.57 5.54
CA LEU A 473 -1.59 -12.47 5.64
C LEU A 473 -1.66 -13.43 4.44
N LYS A 474 -1.32 -12.95 3.23
CA LYS A 474 -1.22 -13.78 2.01
C LYS A 474 -0.19 -14.89 2.16
N ALA A 475 0.90 -14.63 2.88
CA ALA A 475 1.93 -15.61 3.15
C ALA A 475 1.39 -16.82 3.94
N VAL A 476 0.38 -16.59 4.78
CA VAL A 476 -0.29 -17.64 5.58
C VAL A 476 -1.43 -18.29 4.79
N ALA A 477 -2.26 -17.49 4.12
CA ALA A 477 -3.52 -17.96 3.54
C ALA A 477 -3.43 -18.53 2.12
N PHE A 478 -2.40 -18.16 1.35
CA PHE A 478 -2.37 -18.40 -0.09
C PHE A 478 -1.01 -18.84 -0.65
N ASP A 479 0.10 -18.23 -0.20
CA ASP A 479 1.43 -18.52 -0.78
C ASP A 479 2.00 -19.87 -0.33
N ILE A 480 1.41 -20.48 0.70
CA ILE A 480 1.73 -21.83 1.14
C ILE A 480 0.87 -22.82 0.33
N PRO A 481 1.48 -23.78 -0.39
CA PRO A 481 0.75 -24.80 -1.16
C PRO A 481 -0.25 -25.58 -0.29
N ASP A 482 -1.30 -26.08 -0.93
CA ASP A 482 -2.31 -26.96 -0.33
C ASP A 482 -3.05 -26.39 0.89
N GLY A 483 -2.88 -25.10 1.22
CA GLY A 483 -3.54 -24.46 2.35
C GLY A 483 -2.92 -24.77 3.71
N GLU A 484 -1.74 -25.41 3.76
CA GLU A 484 -1.12 -25.86 5.02
C GLU A 484 -0.89 -24.72 6.04
N GLY A 485 -0.74 -23.48 5.58
CA GLY A 485 -0.58 -22.32 6.47
C GLY A 485 -1.78 -22.07 7.37
N LEU A 486 -2.99 -22.31 6.84
CA LEU A 486 -4.25 -22.20 7.59
C LEU A 486 -4.45 -23.43 8.49
N GLU A 487 -4.12 -24.62 8.00
CA GLU A 487 -4.27 -25.88 8.74
C GLU A 487 -3.34 -25.94 9.96
N ARG A 488 -2.07 -25.54 9.80
CA ARG A 488 -1.06 -25.58 10.87
C ARG A 488 -1.29 -24.53 11.96
N THR A 489 -2.10 -23.52 11.70
CA THR A 489 -2.31 -22.39 12.62
C THR A 489 -3.78 -22.26 12.96
N LYS A 490 -4.18 -22.86 14.08
CA LYS A 490 -5.56 -22.79 14.55
C LYS A 490 -6.06 -21.34 14.69
N GLY A 491 -7.23 -21.07 14.11
CA GLY A 491 -7.86 -19.75 14.11
C GLY A 491 -7.23 -18.74 13.14
N ALA A 492 -6.25 -19.12 12.31
CA ALA A 492 -5.60 -18.17 11.40
C ALA A 492 -6.57 -17.52 10.41
N ALA A 493 -7.49 -18.30 9.85
CA ALA A 493 -8.52 -17.77 8.94
C ALA A 493 -9.41 -16.74 9.65
N GLN A 494 -9.77 -16.96 10.92
CA GLN A 494 -10.55 -16.00 11.73
C GLN A 494 -9.77 -14.71 11.97
N ASP A 495 -8.47 -14.82 12.29
CA ASP A 495 -7.59 -13.66 12.50
C ASP A 495 -7.43 -12.84 11.23
N ILE A 496 -7.22 -13.48 10.07
CA ILE A 496 -7.13 -12.83 8.75
C ILE A 496 -8.40 -12.03 8.46
N ILE A 497 -9.58 -12.67 8.60
CA ILE A 497 -10.87 -12.02 8.38
C ILE A 497 -11.07 -10.86 9.35
N THR A 498 -10.67 -11.02 10.61
CA THR A 498 -10.77 -9.97 11.64
C THR A 498 -9.92 -8.75 11.29
N VAL A 499 -8.68 -8.95 10.83
CA VAL A 499 -7.80 -7.86 10.39
C VAL A 499 -8.43 -7.10 9.22
N PHE A 500 -8.93 -7.80 8.21
CA PHE A 500 -9.59 -7.16 7.07
C PHE A 500 -10.89 -6.45 7.44
N ALA A 501 -11.70 -7.03 8.33
CA ALA A 501 -12.89 -6.37 8.86
C ALA A 501 -12.53 -5.05 9.57
N ASN A 502 -11.47 -5.05 10.38
CA ASN A 502 -10.99 -3.86 11.08
C ASN A 502 -10.46 -2.78 10.11
N PHE A 503 -9.97 -3.16 8.94
CA PHE A 503 -9.51 -2.25 7.90
C PHE A 503 -10.57 -1.90 6.84
N GLN A 504 -11.82 -2.36 6.97
CA GLN A 504 -12.83 -2.13 5.94
C GLN A 504 -13.06 -0.63 5.65
N PHE A 505 -13.04 0.21 6.69
CA PHE A 505 -13.22 1.66 6.54
C PHE A 505 -12.13 2.34 5.69
N ILE A 506 -10.98 1.66 5.54
CA ILE A 506 -9.89 2.09 4.67
C ILE A 506 -10.12 1.54 3.25
N THR A 507 -10.42 0.24 3.10
CA THR A 507 -10.59 -0.39 1.78
C THR A 507 -11.75 0.24 1.00
N ASP A 508 -12.83 0.62 1.67
CA ASP A 508 -13.98 1.32 1.08
C ASP A 508 -13.56 2.59 0.32
N ARG A 509 -12.49 3.24 0.76
CA ARG A 509 -11.99 4.51 0.19
C ARG A 509 -10.93 4.33 -0.90
N LEU A 510 -10.28 3.17 -0.97
CA LEU A 510 -9.13 2.94 -1.87
C LEU A 510 -9.53 2.46 -3.27
N GLY A 511 -10.74 1.90 -3.44
CA GLY A 511 -11.24 1.36 -4.71
C GLY A 511 -10.46 0.14 -5.23
N SER A 512 -10.90 -0.42 -6.36
CA SER A 512 -10.30 -1.59 -7.01
C SER A 512 -9.05 -1.22 -7.82
N GLY A 513 -7.94 -0.98 -7.13
CA GLY A 513 -6.62 -0.67 -7.73
C GLY A 513 -5.70 -1.89 -7.90
N THR A 514 -4.54 -1.67 -8.51
CA THR A 514 -3.44 -2.65 -8.59
C THR A 514 -2.96 -3.05 -7.19
N GLY A 515 -2.93 -4.35 -6.89
CA GLY A 515 -2.63 -4.89 -5.56
C GLY A 515 -3.86 -5.34 -4.75
N PHE A 516 -5.07 -4.98 -5.17
CA PHE A 516 -6.30 -5.46 -4.52
C PHE A 516 -6.59 -6.95 -4.80
N GLN A 517 -6.01 -7.52 -5.87
CA GLN A 517 -6.10 -8.95 -6.15
C GLN A 517 -5.53 -9.79 -5.01
N ALA A 518 -4.35 -9.42 -4.48
CA ALA A 518 -3.73 -10.13 -3.36
C ALA A 518 -4.63 -10.12 -2.11
N TYR A 519 -5.33 -9.01 -1.87
CA TYR A 519 -6.32 -8.90 -0.80
C TYR A 519 -7.51 -9.84 -1.04
N GLN A 520 -8.09 -9.81 -2.25
CA GLN A 520 -9.22 -10.66 -2.62
C GLN A 520 -8.87 -12.15 -2.56
N ASP A 521 -7.70 -12.55 -3.07
CA ASP A 521 -7.22 -13.93 -3.02
C ASP A 521 -7.08 -14.39 -1.55
N THR A 522 -6.44 -13.56 -0.72
CA THR A 522 -6.24 -13.87 0.71
C THR A 522 -7.57 -14.03 1.44
N LEU A 523 -8.51 -13.09 1.23
CA LEU A 523 -9.84 -13.15 1.84
C LEU A 523 -10.63 -14.36 1.35
N THR A 524 -10.64 -14.61 0.04
CA THR A 524 -11.39 -15.73 -0.57
C THR A 524 -10.91 -17.07 -0.04
N ASN A 525 -9.59 -17.27 0.10
CA ASN A 525 -9.05 -18.52 0.63
C ASN A 525 -9.36 -18.70 2.12
N ALA A 526 -9.26 -17.64 2.93
CA ALA A 526 -9.64 -17.71 4.34
C ALA A 526 -11.13 -18.03 4.53
N VAL A 527 -12.01 -17.45 3.70
CA VAL A 527 -13.45 -17.75 3.71
C VAL A 527 -13.72 -19.18 3.24
N ALA A 528 -13.11 -19.60 2.13
CA ALA A 528 -13.27 -20.96 1.61
C ALA A 528 -12.84 -22.03 2.62
N TYR A 529 -11.75 -21.78 3.37
CA TYR A 529 -11.30 -22.63 4.47
C TYR A 529 -12.37 -22.75 5.57
N LEU A 530 -12.91 -21.63 6.04
CA LEU A 530 -13.94 -21.63 7.09
C LEU A 530 -15.30 -22.22 6.66
N MET A 531 -15.57 -22.29 5.35
CA MET A 531 -16.79 -22.90 4.81
C MET A 531 -16.75 -24.44 4.78
N GLN A 532 -15.58 -25.06 5.00
CA GLN A 532 -15.47 -26.51 5.12
C GLN A 532 -16.17 -27.00 6.40
N GLU A 533 -16.80 -28.18 6.35
CA GLU A 533 -17.63 -28.70 7.45
C GLU A 533 -16.88 -28.78 8.80
N ASP A 534 -15.60 -29.16 8.76
CA ASP A 534 -14.75 -29.27 9.95
C ASP A 534 -14.49 -27.92 10.66
N HIS A 535 -14.73 -26.80 9.96
CA HIS A 535 -14.43 -25.44 10.43
C HIS A 535 -15.68 -24.59 10.69
N HIS A 536 -16.89 -25.15 10.56
CA HIS A 536 -18.14 -24.43 10.81
C HIS A 536 -18.23 -23.86 12.22
N CYS A 537 -17.73 -24.56 13.23
CA CYS A 537 -17.70 -24.05 14.61
C CYS A 537 -16.85 -22.77 14.73
N GLU A 538 -15.73 -22.69 14.01
CA GLU A 538 -14.85 -21.52 14.00
C GLU A 538 -15.52 -20.35 13.28
N LEU A 539 -16.16 -20.60 12.13
CA LEU A 539 -16.94 -19.60 11.41
C LEU A 539 -18.06 -19.01 12.27
N ASN A 540 -18.85 -19.88 12.91
CA ASN A 540 -19.95 -19.48 13.78
C ASN A 540 -19.48 -18.68 14.99
N HIS A 541 -18.34 -19.07 15.60
CA HIS A 541 -17.76 -18.31 16.71
C HIS A 541 -17.29 -16.91 16.29
N LEU A 542 -16.65 -16.80 15.12
CA LEU A 542 -16.19 -15.52 14.56
C LEU A 542 -17.37 -14.57 14.35
N LEU A 543 -18.42 -15.01 13.66
CA LEU A 543 -19.59 -14.19 13.36
C LEU A 543 -20.39 -13.86 14.62
N SER A 544 -20.61 -14.83 15.51
CA SER A 544 -21.26 -14.60 16.80
C SER A 544 -20.55 -13.50 17.59
N THR A 545 -19.22 -13.56 17.69
CA THR A 545 -18.42 -12.56 18.42
C THR A 545 -18.50 -11.19 17.75
N ALA A 546 -18.31 -11.13 16.43
CA ALA A 546 -18.34 -9.89 15.67
C ALA A 546 -19.69 -9.17 15.78
N TYR A 547 -20.81 -9.88 15.65
CA TYR A 547 -22.15 -9.29 15.73
C TYR A 547 -22.52 -8.88 17.16
N ARG A 548 -22.07 -9.62 18.19
CA ARG A 548 -22.29 -9.24 19.59
C ARG A 548 -21.68 -7.90 19.98
N GLU A 549 -20.60 -7.47 19.31
CA GLU A 549 -20.04 -6.12 19.52
C GLU A 549 -21.02 -5.00 19.13
N TYR A 550 -21.95 -5.29 18.22
CA TYR A 550 -22.99 -4.36 17.74
C TYR A 550 -24.37 -4.66 18.30
N ALA A 551 -24.51 -5.75 19.07
CA ALA A 551 -25.75 -6.10 19.74
C ALA A 551 -26.07 -5.04 20.80
N ALA A 552 -27.28 -4.50 20.76
CA ALA A 552 -27.69 -3.41 21.64
C ALA A 552 -27.57 -3.80 23.12
N PRO A 553 -27.04 -2.93 24.01
CA PRO A 553 -27.40 -2.95 25.42
C PRO A 553 -28.86 -2.48 25.54
N LYS A 554 -29.79 -3.42 25.32
CA LYS A 554 -31.27 -3.36 25.34
C LYS A 554 -32.01 -2.07 24.94
N TYR A 555 -31.74 -0.86 25.42
CA TYR A 555 -32.42 0.38 24.98
C TYR A 555 -31.58 1.61 25.33
N THR A 556 -31.50 2.60 24.42
CA THR A 556 -31.34 4.00 24.84
C THR A 556 -32.67 4.52 25.38
N THR A 557 -32.66 5.55 26.22
CA THR A 557 -33.86 6.09 26.87
C THR A 557 -34.97 6.56 25.91
N ASP A 558 -34.66 6.71 24.62
CA ASP A 558 -35.52 7.25 23.57
C ASP A 558 -35.97 6.21 22.52
N SER A 559 -35.69 4.91 22.72
CA SER A 559 -36.01 3.83 21.76
C SER A 559 -35.31 3.94 20.40
N THR A 560 -34.27 4.79 20.26
CA THR A 560 -33.45 4.86 19.05
C THR A 560 -32.62 3.58 18.91
N PRO A 561 -32.62 2.90 17.75
CA PRO A 561 -31.77 1.75 17.54
C PRO A 561 -30.30 2.09 17.73
N THR A 562 -29.57 1.27 18.49
CA THR A 562 -28.12 1.45 18.70
C THR A 562 -27.33 1.42 17.39
N THR A 563 -27.82 0.71 16.38
CA THR A 563 -27.21 0.70 15.04
C THR A 563 -27.24 2.06 14.34
N SER A 564 -28.19 2.93 14.66
CA SER A 564 -28.26 4.31 14.16
C SER A 564 -27.26 5.24 14.85
N LEU A 565 -26.64 4.80 15.95
CA LEU A 565 -25.60 5.53 16.69
C LEU A 565 -24.18 5.10 16.29
N LEU A 566 -24.07 4.12 15.39
CA LEU A 566 -22.78 3.68 14.87
C LEU A 566 -22.16 4.79 14.03
N THR A 567 -20.86 4.98 14.19
CA THR A 567 -20.07 5.89 13.33
C THR A 567 -19.89 5.28 11.94
N ALA A 568 -19.43 6.10 10.98
CA ALA A 568 -19.07 5.62 9.65
C ALA A 568 -18.06 4.46 9.69
N THR A 569 -17.06 4.53 10.57
CA THR A 569 -16.05 3.48 10.75
C THR A 569 -16.65 2.16 11.26
N GLN A 570 -17.51 2.24 12.28
CA GLN A 570 -18.23 1.07 12.80
C GLN A 570 -19.17 0.46 11.77
N GLN A 571 -19.87 1.31 11.00
CA GLN A 571 -20.76 0.89 9.93
C GLN A 571 -19.99 0.17 8.82
N SER A 572 -18.83 0.69 8.37
CA SER A 572 -17.97 0.00 7.40
C SER A 572 -17.57 -1.41 7.86
N ARG A 573 -17.14 -1.58 9.12
CA ARG A 573 -16.81 -2.91 9.64
C ARG A 573 -18.04 -3.85 9.68
N LEU A 574 -19.22 -3.32 10.00
CA LEU A 574 -20.46 -4.11 9.96
C LEU A 574 -20.89 -4.47 8.52
N VAL A 575 -20.65 -3.59 7.53
CA VAL A 575 -20.84 -3.91 6.10
C VAL A 575 -20.00 -5.12 5.71
N PHE A 576 -18.73 -5.16 6.11
CA PHE A 576 -17.85 -6.30 5.82
C PHE A 576 -18.43 -7.62 6.32
N PHE A 577 -18.83 -7.69 7.59
CA PHE A 577 -19.41 -8.92 8.16
C PHE A 577 -20.76 -9.26 7.53
N THR A 578 -21.56 -8.26 7.17
CA THR A 578 -22.87 -8.48 6.54
C THR A 578 -22.73 -9.04 5.13
N ASN A 579 -21.75 -8.55 4.35
CA ASN A 579 -21.38 -9.10 3.06
C ASN A 579 -20.74 -10.49 3.15
N LEU A 580 -19.99 -10.77 4.23
CA LEU A 580 -19.47 -12.10 4.49
C LEU A 580 -20.60 -13.09 4.74
N ILE A 581 -21.58 -12.73 5.57
CA ILE A 581 -22.74 -13.57 5.88
C ILE A 581 -23.53 -13.97 4.64
N GLU A 582 -23.71 -13.06 3.68
CA GLU A 582 -24.37 -13.38 2.41
C GLU A 582 -23.71 -14.58 1.70
N GLN A 583 -22.38 -14.67 1.73
CA GLN A 583 -21.61 -15.73 1.07
C GLN A 583 -21.60 -17.05 1.86
N VAL A 584 -21.63 -16.98 3.19
CA VAL A 584 -21.45 -18.15 4.06
C VAL A 584 -22.72 -18.66 4.72
N MET A 585 -23.88 -18.06 4.42
CA MET A 585 -25.15 -18.31 5.12
C MET A 585 -25.49 -19.79 5.29
N SER A 586 -25.21 -20.63 4.29
CA SER A 586 -25.47 -22.07 4.35
C SER A 586 -24.77 -22.76 5.53
N SER A 587 -23.58 -22.30 5.91
CA SER A 587 -22.72 -22.86 6.96
C SER A 587 -22.96 -22.26 8.35
N ILE A 588 -23.93 -21.36 8.50
CA ILE A 588 -24.24 -20.69 9.77
C ILE A 588 -25.29 -21.46 10.56
N ASP A 589 -25.03 -21.67 11.85
CA ASP A 589 -25.96 -22.32 12.77
C ASP A 589 -27.17 -21.43 13.03
N ASP A 590 -28.37 -22.03 13.03
CA ASP A 590 -29.61 -21.30 13.26
C ASP A 590 -29.62 -20.53 14.59
N LYS A 591 -28.95 -21.08 15.61
CA LYS A 591 -28.82 -20.42 16.92
C LYS A 591 -28.01 -19.12 16.83
N VAL A 592 -26.90 -19.12 16.10
CA VAL A 592 -26.06 -17.92 15.93
C VAL A 592 -26.81 -16.90 15.09
N LEU A 593 -27.50 -17.37 14.04
CA LEU A 593 -28.33 -16.52 13.19
C LEU A 593 -29.43 -15.80 13.97
N ASP A 594 -30.21 -16.53 14.78
CA ASP A 594 -31.33 -16.00 15.55
C ASP A 594 -30.87 -15.10 16.72
N GLN A 595 -29.87 -15.55 17.48
CA GLN A 595 -29.53 -14.90 18.76
C GLN A 595 -28.53 -13.75 18.61
N ASP A 596 -27.64 -13.81 17.63
CA ASP A 596 -26.52 -12.86 17.52
C ASP A 596 -26.62 -11.99 16.26
N ILE A 597 -26.93 -12.58 15.09
CA ILE A 597 -26.86 -11.88 13.80
C ILE A 597 -28.13 -11.05 13.52
N LEU A 598 -29.30 -11.70 13.45
CA LEU A 598 -30.55 -11.04 13.07
C LEU A 598 -30.93 -9.87 14.00
N PRO A 599 -30.69 -9.90 15.32
CA PRO A 599 -30.98 -8.77 16.21
C PRO A 599 -30.22 -7.48 15.86
N VAL A 600 -29.06 -7.58 15.19
CA VAL A 600 -28.29 -6.42 14.70
C VAL A 600 -28.77 -5.99 13.32
N ILE A 601 -29.20 -6.93 12.47
CA ILE A 601 -29.66 -6.64 11.10
C ILE A 601 -31.04 -5.97 11.10
N TYR A 602 -31.99 -6.46 11.91
CA TYR A 602 -33.37 -5.96 11.90
C TYR A 602 -33.53 -4.45 12.08
N PRO A 603 -32.81 -3.78 13.00
CA PRO A 603 -32.94 -2.35 13.15
C PRO A 603 -32.38 -1.55 11.96
N VAL A 604 -31.36 -2.07 11.26
CA VAL A 604 -30.83 -1.47 10.02
C VAL A 604 -31.87 -1.48 8.91
N LEU A 605 -32.59 -2.59 8.74
CA LEU A 605 -33.64 -2.71 7.72
C LEU A 605 -34.81 -1.73 7.90
N LYS A 606 -34.99 -1.20 9.12
CA LYS A 606 -36.07 -0.26 9.46
C LYS A 606 -35.68 1.21 9.26
N TRP A 607 -34.46 1.50 8.81
CA TRP A 607 -34.03 2.88 8.54
C TRP A 607 -34.90 3.54 7.48
N LYS A 608 -35.42 4.73 7.79
CA LYS A 608 -36.17 5.56 6.83
C LYS A 608 -35.27 6.49 6.03
N GLU A 609 -34.18 6.93 6.65
CA GLU A 609 -33.12 7.73 6.03
C GLU A 609 -31.78 7.03 6.28
N PRO A 610 -31.35 6.13 5.38
CA PRO A 610 -30.14 5.35 5.58
C PRO A 610 -28.91 6.26 5.53
N ALA A 611 -28.22 6.38 6.66
CA ALA A 611 -26.95 7.14 6.77
C ALA A 611 -25.83 6.48 5.95
N ASN A 612 -25.84 5.15 5.84
CA ASN A 612 -24.95 4.37 5.00
C ASN A 612 -25.80 3.43 4.12
N LYS A 613 -25.77 3.69 2.81
CA LYS A 613 -26.55 2.95 1.81
C LYS A 613 -26.04 1.52 1.64
N ASP A 614 -24.73 1.32 1.70
CA ASP A 614 -24.11 0.00 1.51
C ASP A 614 -24.50 -0.93 2.65
N LEU A 615 -24.52 -0.45 3.90
CA LEU A 615 -24.98 -1.25 5.05
C LEU A 615 -26.46 -1.61 4.95
N TYR A 616 -27.29 -0.65 4.53
CA TYR A 616 -28.72 -0.89 4.31
C TYR A 616 -28.95 -1.96 3.22
N GLU A 617 -28.25 -1.87 2.10
CA GLU A 617 -28.37 -2.84 1.00
C GLU A 617 -27.81 -4.22 1.38
N SER A 618 -26.66 -4.27 2.08
CA SER A 618 -26.05 -5.50 2.58
C SER A 618 -26.97 -6.21 3.58
N ALA A 619 -27.65 -5.46 4.45
CA ALA A 619 -28.62 -6.02 5.40
C ALA A 619 -29.79 -6.73 4.70
N HIS A 620 -30.30 -6.14 3.61
CA HIS A 620 -31.32 -6.77 2.78
C HIS A 620 -30.78 -8.03 2.09
N ALA A 621 -29.57 -7.98 1.57
CA ALA A 621 -28.91 -9.14 0.94
C ALA A 621 -28.72 -10.30 1.93
N ALA A 622 -28.28 -10.00 3.16
CA ALA A 622 -28.14 -11.01 4.21
C ALA A 622 -29.47 -11.70 4.56
N VAL A 623 -30.59 -10.96 4.66
CA VAL A 623 -31.90 -11.58 4.88
C VAL A 623 -32.35 -12.41 3.67
N LEU A 624 -32.10 -11.95 2.44
CA LEU A 624 -32.37 -12.75 1.24
C LEU A 624 -31.51 -14.03 1.18
N ALA A 625 -30.29 -13.99 1.72
CA ALA A 625 -29.45 -15.17 1.86
C ALA A 625 -30.06 -16.18 2.87
N VAL A 626 -30.71 -15.74 3.96
CA VAL A 626 -31.45 -16.61 4.88
C VAL A 626 -32.51 -17.41 4.14
N PHE A 627 -33.28 -16.74 3.27
CA PHE A 627 -34.30 -17.37 2.44
C PHE A 627 -33.69 -18.32 1.40
N SER A 628 -32.64 -17.88 0.71
CA SER A 628 -31.97 -18.66 -0.34
C SER A 628 -31.30 -19.92 0.22
N ALA A 629 -30.75 -19.84 1.44
CA ALA A 629 -30.18 -20.97 2.18
C ALA A 629 -31.23 -21.84 2.88
N GLN A 630 -32.53 -21.53 2.73
CA GLN A 630 -33.65 -22.30 3.28
C GLN A 630 -33.56 -22.54 4.79
N LYS A 631 -33.05 -21.56 5.54
CA LYS A 631 -32.90 -21.68 7.01
C LYS A 631 -34.27 -21.85 7.67
N PRO A 632 -34.41 -22.71 8.71
CA PRO A 632 -35.67 -22.89 9.44
C PRO A 632 -36.32 -21.58 9.90
N ILE A 633 -35.52 -20.61 10.36
CA ILE A 633 -35.98 -19.30 10.81
C ILE A 633 -36.65 -18.48 9.69
N ALA A 634 -36.40 -18.79 8.41
CA ALA A 634 -37.02 -18.11 7.28
C ALA A 634 -38.56 -18.13 7.37
N ARG A 635 -39.16 -19.17 7.98
CA ARG A 635 -40.61 -19.24 8.20
C ARG A 635 -41.12 -18.13 9.12
N GLU A 636 -40.36 -17.81 10.15
CA GLU A 636 -40.69 -16.78 11.14
C GLU A 636 -40.36 -15.38 10.59
N VAL A 637 -39.26 -15.23 9.86
CA VAL A 637 -38.82 -13.95 9.29
C VAL A 637 -39.70 -13.49 8.12
N ALA A 638 -40.31 -14.41 7.35
CA ALA A 638 -41.05 -14.11 6.12
C ALA A 638 -42.08 -12.98 6.28
N GLY A 639 -42.99 -13.08 7.25
CA GLY A 639 -44.03 -12.08 7.47
C GLY A 639 -43.46 -10.73 7.89
N VAL A 640 -42.47 -10.73 8.78
CA VAL A 640 -41.82 -9.51 9.28
C VAL A 640 -41.07 -8.81 8.14
N TYR A 641 -40.31 -9.55 7.34
CA TYR A 641 -39.54 -8.99 6.25
C TYR A 641 -40.43 -8.49 5.10
N ALA A 642 -41.51 -9.19 4.79
CA ALA A 642 -42.53 -8.74 3.84
C ALA A 642 -43.08 -7.36 4.21
N GLN A 643 -43.41 -7.15 5.49
CA GLN A 643 -43.87 -5.85 5.99
C GLN A 643 -42.78 -4.78 5.93
N ILE A 644 -41.54 -5.11 6.30
CA ILE A 644 -40.39 -4.20 6.22
C ILE A 644 -40.19 -3.71 4.77
N ILE A 645 -40.21 -4.61 3.78
CA ILE A 645 -40.03 -4.24 2.38
C ILE A 645 -41.16 -3.29 1.93
N ILE A 646 -42.41 -3.58 2.31
CA ILE A 646 -43.56 -2.71 2.02
C ILE A 646 -43.37 -1.33 2.66
N ASP A 647 -42.97 -1.27 3.92
CA ASP A 647 -42.81 -0.02 4.65
C ASP A 647 -41.60 0.82 4.20
N SER A 648 -40.62 0.19 3.53
CA SER A 648 -39.42 0.84 3.01
C SER A 648 -39.56 1.36 1.58
N PHE A 649 -40.68 1.10 0.90
CA PHE A 649 -40.99 1.64 -0.43
C PHE A 649 -42.08 2.73 -0.33
N PRO A 650 -41.94 3.90 -1.00
CA PRO A 650 -41.00 4.23 -2.09
C PRO A 650 -39.67 4.87 -1.66
N LYS A 651 -39.45 5.10 -0.36
CA LYS A 651 -38.17 5.56 0.19
C LYS A 651 -37.93 4.85 1.53
N PRO A 652 -36.72 4.33 1.79
CA PRO A 652 -35.50 4.48 0.98
C PRO A 652 -35.36 3.53 -0.22
N MET A 653 -36.26 2.56 -0.40
CA MET A 653 -36.18 1.53 -1.45
C MET A 653 -36.82 1.98 -2.76
N ILE A 654 -36.18 1.72 -3.91
CA ILE A 654 -36.77 1.96 -5.24
C ILE A 654 -37.60 0.77 -5.73
N LEU A 655 -38.43 0.98 -6.76
CA LEU A 655 -39.36 -0.06 -7.27
C LEU A 655 -38.64 -1.33 -7.72
N GLN A 656 -37.47 -1.21 -8.33
CA GLN A 656 -36.69 -2.36 -8.77
C GLN A 656 -36.22 -3.22 -7.59
N GLN A 657 -35.78 -2.58 -6.50
CA GLN A 657 -35.37 -3.25 -5.26
C GLN A 657 -36.57 -3.94 -4.58
N LEU A 658 -37.73 -3.27 -4.52
CA LEU A 658 -38.99 -3.86 -4.04
C LEU A 658 -39.32 -5.14 -4.81
N ARG A 659 -39.37 -5.05 -6.14
CA ARG A 659 -39.69 -6.18 -7.02
C ARG A 659 -38.72 -7.34 -6.82
N PHE A 660 -37.42 -7.04 -6.84
CA PHE A 660 -36.38 -8.06 -6.69
C PHE A 660 -36.45 -8.75 -5.32
N ALA A 661 -36.52 -7.99 -4.23
CA ALA A 661 -36.54 -8.53 -2.87
C ALA A 661 -37.80 -9.37 -2.61
N TYR A 662 -38.98 -8.87 -3.01
CA TYR A 662 -40.24 -9.58 -2.80
C TYR A 662 -40.34 -10.86 -3.63
N VAL A 663 -39.94 -10.81 -4.91
CA VAL A 663 -39.92 -12.00 -5.78
C VAL A 663 -38.95 -13.04 -5.23
N SER A 664 -37.73 -12.65 -4.84
CA SER A 664 -36.71 -13.57 -4.33
C SER A 664 -37.14 -14.23 -3.01
N MET A 665 -37.74 -13.45 -2.10
CA MET A 665 -38.32 -13.96 -0.87
C MET A 665 -39.45 -14.95 -1.17
N VAL A 666 -40.45 -14.57 -1.97
CA VAL A 666 -41.61 -15.41 -2.32
C VAL A 666 -41.16 -16.70 -3.03
N GLN A 667 -40.21 -16.60 -3.96
CA GLN A 667 -39.63 -17.76 -4.64
C GLN A 667 -39.03 -18.78 -3.66
N SER A 668 -38.30 -18.29 -2.67
CA SER A 668 -37.65 -19.13 -1.68
C SER A 668 -38.66 -19.76 -0.72
N ILE A 669 -39.63 -18.98 -0.22
CA ILE A 669 -40.66 -19.52 0.69
C ILE A 669 -41.65 -20.45 -0.02
N CYS A 670 -41.92 -20.30 -1.32
CA CYS A 670 -42.69 -21.28 -2.09
C CYS A 670 -42.05 -22.68 -2.06
N GLN A 671 -40.72 -22.76 -1.97
CA GLN A 671 -40.03 -24.05 -1.85
C GLN A 671 -40.15 -24.65 -0.43
N LEU A 672 -40.45 -23.81 0.58
CA LEU A 672 -40.55 -24.19 1.98
C LEU A 672 -41.99 -24.50 2.41
N ASP A 673 -42.93 -23.62 2.06
CA ASP A 673 -44.33 -23.63 2.45
C ASP A 673 -45.19 -22.72 1.53
N ASP A 674 -46.04 -23.34 0.72
CA ASP A 674 -46.98 -22.65 -0.18
C ASP A 674 -48.02 -21.79 0.55
N ALA A 675 -48.39 -22.12 1.80
CA ALA A 675 -49.33 -21.31 2.56
C ALA A 675 -48.66 -20.00 3.01
N LEU A 676 -47.39 -20.06 3.41
CA LEU A 676 -46.61 -18.89 3.81
C LEU A 676 -46.38 -17.93 2.63
N SER A 677 -46.12 -18.48 1.43
CA SER A 677 -46.00 -17.67 0.22
C SER A 677 -47.29 -16.93 -0.11
N TYR A 678 -48.44 -17.57 0.07
CA TYR A 678 -49.74 -16.93 -0.08
C TYR A 678 -49.98 -15.82 0.95
N VAL A 679 -49.61 -16.03 2.22
CA VAL A 679 -49.70 -15.00 3.27
C VAL A 679 -48.85 -13.77 2.92
N ALA A 680 -47.61 -13.97 2.45
CA ALA A 680 -46.76 -12.88 2.00
C ALA A 680 -47.37 -12.11 0.82
N CYS A 681 -47.94 -12.81 -0.17
CA CYS A 681 -48.70 -12.18 -1.25
C CYS A 681 -49.89 -11.37 -0.72
N GLY A 682 -50.57 -11.89 0.31
CA GLY A 682 -51.69 -11.23 0.99
C GLY A 682 -51.32 -9.87 1.59
N LEU A 683 -50.16 -9.75 2.25
CA LEU A 683 -49.69 -8.48 2.82
C LEU A 683 -49.48 -7.41 1.74
N LEU A 684 -48.92 -7.78 0.59
CA LEU A 684 -48.77 -6.86 -0.54
C LEU A 684 -50.13 -6.45 -1.12
N LEU A 685 -51.07 -7.39 -1.20
CA LEU A 685 -52.43 -7.14 -1.67
C LEU A 685 -53.21 -6.20 -0.72
N GLU A 686 -53.07 -6.40 0.59
CA GLU A 686 -53.64 -5.51 1.61
C GLU A 686 -53.10 -4.08 1.46
N LYS A 687 -51.78 -3.95 1.22
CA LYS A 687 -51.19 -2.64 0.94
C LYS A 687 -51.79 -1.99 -0.30
N ILE A 688 -51.93 -2.71 -1.41
CA ILE A 688 -52.54 -2.19 -2.65
C ILE A 688 -53.98 -1.70 -2.39
N ARG A 689 -54.76 -2.47 -1.63
CA ARG A 689 -56.15 -2.14 -1.28
C ARG A 689 -56.26 -0.96 -0.32
N SER A 690 -55.26 -0.73 0.53
CA SER A 690 -55.21 0.43 1.43
C SER A 690 -54.99 1.77 0.70
N LEU A 691 -54.49 1.73 -0.53
CA LEU A 691 -54.22 2.90 -1.36
C LEU A 691 -55.45 3.20 -2.25
N SER A 692 -56.45 3.87 -1.69
CA SER A 692 -57.73 4.17 -2.38
C SER A 692 -57.86 5.60 -2.89
N ASP A 693 -56.95 6.50 -2.52
CA ASP A 693 -57.05 7.92 -2.84
C ASP A 693 -56.45 8.24 -4.21
N ASP A 694 -57.02 9.23 -4.93
CA ASP A 694 -56.55 9.67 -6.25
C ASP A 694 -55.07 10.07 -6.27
N LYS A 695 -54.55 10.53 -5.12
CA LYS A 695 -53.14 10.92 -4.95
C LYS A 695 -52.18 9.73 -4.90
N ASP A 696 -52.69 8.54 -4.58
CA ASP A 696 -51.90 7.32 -4.40
C ASP A 696 -51.92 6.41 -5.63
N LEU A 697 -52.67 6.75 -6.69
CA LEU A 697 -52.82 5.93 -7.91
C LEU A 697 -51.49 5.52 -8.54
N ALA A 698 -50.51 6.44 -8.55
CA ALA A 698 -49.17 6.15 -9.07
C ALA A 698 -48.45 5.10 -8.20
N LEU A 699 -48.55 5.21 -6.87
CA LEU A 699 -47.93 4.28 -5.93
C LEU A 699 -48.64 2.92 -5.95
N GLN A 700 -49.97 2.92 -6.01
CA GLN A 700 -50.79 1.72 -6.17
C GLN A 700 -50.41 0.94 -7.43
N SER A 701 -50.19 1.63 -8.56
CA SER A 701 -49.75 1.00 -9.82
C SER A 701 -48.38 0.33 -9.70
N GLN A 702 -47.48 0.93 -8.91
CA GLN A 702 -46.14 0.39 -8.67
C GLN A 702 -46.19 -0.87 -7.79
N TYR A 703 -47.01 -0.88 -6.73
CA TYR A 703 -47.25 -2.08 -5.94
C TYR A 703 -47.96 -3.18 -6.73
N LEU A 704 -48.93 -2.82 -7.59
CA LEU A 704 -49.57 -3.77 -8.50
C LEU A 704 -48.57 -4.41 -9.47
N THR A 705 -47.61 -3.63 -9.97
CA THR A 705 -46.51 -4.16 -10.80
C THR A 705 -45.70 -5.22 -10.04
N ALA A 706 -45.35 -4.95 -8.78
CA ALA A 706 -44.65 -5.94 -7.94
C ALA A 706 -45.52 -7.18 -7.68
N PHE A 707 -46.82 -7.01 -7.43
CA PHE A 707 -47.76 -8.11 -7.21
C PHE A 707 -47.93 -9.01 -8.45
N ILE A 708 -47.95 -8.41 -9.65
CA ILE A 708 -47.96 -9.15 -10.92
C ILE A 708 -46.70 -10.01 -11.07
N ASP A 709 -45.52 -9.51 -10.72
CA ASP A 709 -44.28 -10.29 -10.78
C ASP A 709 -44.30 -11.54 -9.88
N LEU A 710 -45.09 -11.54 -8.80
CA LEU A 710 -45.23 -12.70 -7.92
C LEU A 710 -45.90 -13.89 -8.62
N LEU A 711 -46.54 -13.71 -9.77
CA LEU A 711 -47.03 -14.84 -10.57
C LEU A 711 -45.89 -15.75 -11.07
N LYS A 712 -44.66 -15.25 -11.19
CA LYS A 712 -43.49 -16.03 -11.61
C LYS A 712 -43.07 -17.10 -10.58
N PRO A 713 -42.89 -16.79 -9.29
CA PRO A 713 -42.48 -17.79 -8.29
C PRO A 713 -43.60 -18.71 -7.77
N MET A 714 -44.88 -18.35 -7.92
CA MET A 714 -45.99 -19.12 -7.30
C MET A 714 -46.16 -20.54 -7.87
N SER A 715 -46.32 -21.53 -7.01
CA SER A 715 -46.59 -22.92 -7.41
C SER A 715 -47.97 -23.07 -8.07
N LEU A 716 -48.16 -24.11 -8.91
CA LEU A 716 -49.45 -24.47 -9.55
C LEU A 716 -50.53 -24.93 -8.56
N GLY A 717 -50.27 -24.84 -7.26
CA GLY A 717 -51.19 -25.23 -6.21
C GLY A 717 -52.48 -24.40 -6.19
N PRO A 718 -53.34 -24.58 -5.17
CA PRO A 718 -54.66 -23.95 -5.09
C PRO A 718 -54.63 -22.41 -5.10
N PHE A 719 -53.46 -21.82 -4.85
CA PHE A 719 -53.26 -20.38 -4.73
C PHE A 719 -53.00 -19.66 -6.06
N PHE A 720 -52.53 -20.35 -7.11
CA PHE A 720 -52.21 -19.70 -8.39
C PHE A 720 -53.45 -19.10 -9.06
N GLY A 721 -54.52 -19.89 -9.20
CA GLY A 721 -55.79 -19.41 -9.75
C GLY A 721 -56.43 -18.30 -8.91
N GLN A 722 -56.24 -18.33 -7.58
CA GLN A 722 -56.72 -17.26 -6.69
C GLN A 722 -55.96 -15.95 -6.92
N MET A 723 -54.63 -16.02 -7.08
CA MET A 723 -53.79 -14.87 -7.41
C MET A 723 -54.16 -14.27 -8.78
N LEU A 724 -54.40 -15.10 -9.80
CA LEU A 724 -54.91 -14.64 -11.09
C LEU A 724 -56.25 -13.91 -10.92
N GLY A 725 -57.16 -14.44 -10.12
CA GLY A 725 -58.44 -13.79 -9.81
C GLY A 725 -58.29 -12.42 -9.12
N GLU A 726 -57.32 -12.27 -8.22
CA GLU A 726 -57.03 -10.99 -7.57
C GLU A 726 -56.37 -9.99 -8.54
N VAL A 727 -55.43 -10.44 -9.38
CA VAL A 727 -54.87 -9.60 -10.45
C VAL A 727 -55.96 -9.12 -11.41
N GLU A 728 -56.89 -9.99 -11.82
CA GLU A 728 -58.03 -9.63 -12.66
C GLU A 728 -58.88 -8.53 -12.01
N LYS A 729 -59.23 -8.66 -10.73
CA LYS A 729 -59.98 -7.62 -10.00
C LYS A 729 -59.24 -6.29 -10.01
N LEU A 730 -57.95 -6.28 -9.70
CA LEU A 730 -57.12 -5.08 -9.63
C LEU A 730 -56.93 -4.42 -11.01
N VAL A 731 -56.77 -5.20 -12.08
CA VAL A 731 -56.69 -4.71 -13.47
C VAL A 731 -58.01 -4.07 -13.89
N LEU A 732 -59.15 -4.72 -13.60
CA LEU A 732 -60.47 -4.16 -13.92
C LEU A 732 -60.75 -2.91 -13.10
N GLN A 733 -60.27 -2.79 -11.86
CA GLN A 733 -60.48 -1.63 -10.99
C GLN A 733 -59.62 -0.41 -11.34
N GLN A 734 -58.65 -0.52 -12.25
CA GLN A 734 -57.85 0.62 -12.69
C GLN A 734 -58.72 1.76 -13.26
N PRO A 735 -58.48 3.03 -12.86
CA PRO A 735 -59.39 4.14 -13.13
C PRO A 735 -59.35 4.63 -14.58
N THR A 736 -58.25 4.44 -15.30
CA THR A 736 -58.09 4.92 -16.68
C THR A 736 -57.78 3.79 -17.66
N ALA A 737 -58.23 3.95 -18.92
CA ALA A 737 -57.95 2.99 -19.99
C ALA A 737 -56.44 2.83 -20.27
N THR A 738 -55.67 3.92 -20.16
CA THR A 738 -54.21 3.91 -20.35
C THR A 738 -53.48 3.12 -19.26
N MET A 739 -53.93 3.21 -18.00
CA MET A 739 -53.37 2.39 -16.91
C MET A 739 -53.71 0.92 -17.08
N GLN A 740 -54.94 0.60 -17.52
CA GLN A 740 -55.33 -0.78 -17.87
C GLN A 740 -54.46 -1.36 -18.98
N GLU A 741 -54.24 -0.60 -20.06
CA GLU A 741 -53.40 -1.03 -21.18
C GLU A 741 -51.94 -1.25 -20.76
N SER A 742 -51.38 -0.33 -19.97
CA SER A 742 -50.01 -0.44 -19.45
C SER A 742 -49.85 -1.65 -18.52
N THR A 743 -50.84 -1.89 -17.64
CA THR A 743 -50.85 -3.04 -16.73
C THR A 743 -50.99 -4.36 -17.49
N LEU A 744 -51.84 -4.40 -18.52
CA LEU A 744 -51.97 -5.57 -19.40
C LEU A 744 -50.68 -5.87 -20.16
N LYS A 745 -49.92 -4.85 -20.56
CA LYS A 745 -48.61 -5.03 -21.18
C LYS A 745 -47.61 -5.67 -20.20
N ILE A 746 -47.50 -5.13 -18.98
CA ILE A 746 -46.64 -5.69 -17.93
C ILE A 746 -47.04 -7.13 -17.59
N LEU A 747 -48.34 -7.38 -17.47
CA LEU A 747 -48.89 -8.70 -17.20
C LEU A 747 -48.53 -9.69 -18.31
N PHE A 748 -48.70 -9.29 -19.58
CA PHE A 748 -48.31 -10.11 -20.72
C PHE A 748 -46.82 -10.43 -20.72
N GLU A 749 -45.96 -9.43 -20.53
CA GLU A 749 -44.50 -9.63 -20.46
C GLU A 749 -44.12 -10.57 -19.30
N THR A 750 -44.84 -10.51 -18.18
CA THR A 750 -44.59 -11.35 -17.00
C THR A 750 -44.99 -12.81 -17.24
N ILE A 751 -46.17 -13.07 -17.82
CA ILE A 751 -46.68 -14.43 -18.04
C ILE A 751 -46.13 -15.09 -19.32
N SER A 752 -45.62 -14.31 -20.27
CA SER A 752 -44.99 -14.81 -21.50
C SER A 752 -43.46 -14.90 -21.41
N GLY A 753 -42.87 -14.22 -20.41
CA GLY A 753 -41.43 -14.17 -20.18
C GLY A 753 -40.85 -15.43 -19.52
N SER A 754 -39.55 -15.38 -19.26
CA SER A 754 -38.84 -16.42 -18.50
C SER A 754 -39.23 -16.40 -17.01
N GLY A 755 -39.20 -17.58 -16.36
CA GLY A 755 -39.50 -17.74 -14.93
C GLY A 755 -40.87 -18.37 -14.61
N ILE A 756 -41.76 -18.46 -15.60
CA ILE A 756 -43.02 -19.22 -15.49
C ILE A 756 -42.87 -20.57 -16.22
N SER A 757 -43.19 -21.68 -15.54
CA SER A 757 -43.13 -23.03 -16.13
C SER A 757 -44.13 -23.17 -17.27
N ASP A 758 -43.87 -24.04 -18.25
CA ASP A 758 -44.75 -24.21 -19.42
C ASP A 758 -46.21 -24.54 -19.07
N MET A 759 -46.45 -25.36 -18.04
CA MET A 759 -47.81 -25.65 -17.56
C MET A 759 -48.53 -24.39 -17.04
N ARG A 760 -47.88 -23.61 -16.16
CA ARG A 760 -48.38 -22.30 -15.69
C ARG A 760 -48.58 -21.30 -16.84
N ARG A 761 -47.69 -21.33 -17.83
CA ARG A 761 -47.77 -20.43 -18.99
C ARG A 761 -49.03 -20.68 -19.79
N VAL A 762 -49.38 -21.95 -20.05
CA VAL A 762 -50.61 -22.29 -20.80
C VAL A 762 -51.85 -21.78 -20.07
N GLU A 763 -51.94 -22.02 -18.76
CA GLU A 763 -53.06 -21.55 -17.93
C GLU A 763 -53.12 -20.01 -17.87
N ALA A 764 -52.00 -19.37 -17.56
CA ALA A 764 -51.92 -17.91 -17.41
C ALA A 764 -52.17 -17.18 -18.74
N VAL A 765 -51.66 -17.68 -19.87
CA VAL A 765 -51.92 -17.09 -21.20
C VAL A 765 -53.38 -17.27 -21.60
N GLY A 766 -53.96 -18.45 -21.34
CA GLY A 766 -55.39 -18.70 -21.57
C GLY A 766 -56.28 -17.74 -20.78
N TRP A 767 -56.00 -17.58 -19.48
CA TRP A 767 -56.68 -16.62 -18.62
C TRP A 767 -56.47 -15.16 -19.09
N PHE A 768 -55.26 -14.78 -19.48
CA PHE A 768 -54.95 -13.42 -19.93
C PHE A 768 -55.73 -13.02 -21.19
N LEU A 769 -55.89 -13.93 -22.15
CA LEU A 769 -56.68 -13.67 -23.36
C LEU A 769 -58.15 -13.37 -23.02
N GLU A 770 -58.69 -14.03 -22.00
CA GLU A 770 -60.04 -13.77 -21.52
C GLU A 770 -60.14 -12.45 -20.75
N LEU A 771 -59.19 -12.15 -19.88
CA LEU A 771 -59.09 -10.86 -19.19
C LEU A 771 -59.01 -9.69 -20.19
N LYS A 772 -58.22 -9.83 -21.25
CA LYS A 772 -58.08 -8.81 -22.30
C LYS A 772 -59.41 -8.50 -22.99
N LYS A 773 -60.24 -9.52 -23.26
CA LYS A 773 -61.60 -9.33 -23.82
C LYS A 773 -62.47 -8.54 -22.85
N ARG A 774 -62.49 -8.92 -21.57
CA ARG A 774 -63.29 -8.25 -20.52
C ARG A 774 -62.87 -6.79 -20.33
N VAL A 775 -61.58 -6.49 -20.36
CA VAL A 775 -61.08 -5.10 -20.31
C VAL A 775 -61.56 -4.31 -21.53
N ALA A 776 -61.49 -4.89 -22.74
CA ALA A 776 -61.97 -4.23 -23.96
C ALA A 776 -63.50 -3.98 -23.94
N GLU A 777 -64.29 -4.91 -23.41
CA GLU A 777 -65.74 -4.75 -23.20
C GLU A 777 -66.04 -3.63 -22.20
N LYS A 778 -65.31 -3.59 -21.08
CA LYS A 778 -65.43 -2.51 -20.09
C LYS A 778 -65.11 -1.14 -20.71
N GLN A 779 -63.98 -1.02 -21.41
CA GLN A 779 -63.59 0.22 -22.08
C GLN A 779 -64.62 0.71 -23.10
N LYS A 780 -65.19 -0.21 -23.91
CA LYS A 780 -66.31 0.10 -24.81
C LYS A 780 -67.53 0.61 -24.06
N SER A 781 -67.93 -0.05 -22.96
CA SER A 781 -69.07 0.39 -22.14
C SER A 781 -68.85 1.78 -21.51
N THR A 782 -67.65 2.07 -21.03
CA THR A 782 -67.31 3.38 -20.43
C THR A 782 -67.24 4.49 -21.49
N SER A 783 -66.70 4.20 -22.68
CA SER A 783 -66.68 5.14 -23.81
C SER A 783 -68.09 5.47 -24.33
N ALA A 784 -68.98 4.48 -24.40
CA ALA A 784 -70.38 4.68 -24.78
C ALA A 784 -71.13 5.55 -23.76
N ALA A 785 -70.94 5.31 -22.45
CA ALA A 785 -71.54 6.11 -21.39
C ALA A 785 -71.04 7.58 -21.39
N LEU A 786 -69.75 7.80 -21.67
CA LEU A 786 -69.17 9.15 -21.81
C LEU A 786 -69.65 9.88 -23.06
N ALA A 787 -69.87 9.18 -24.17
CA ALA A 787 -70.48 9.74 -25.38
C ALA A 787 -71.93 10.17 -25.14
N THR A 788 -72.73 9.33 -24.48
CA THR A 788 -74.12 9.67 -24.09
C THR A 788 -74.17 10.85 -23.11
N ALA A 789 -73.22 10.94 -22.16
CA ALA A 789 -73.13 12.08 -21.24
C ALA A 789 -72.73 13.40 -21.93
N LYS A 790 -71.84 13.33 -22.94
CA LYS A 790 -71.48 14.48 -23.78
C LYS A 790 -72.63 14.95 -24.67
N ASP A 791 -73.38 14.01 -25.26
CA ASP A 791 -74.57 14.33 -26.06
C ASP A 791 -75.66 15.00 -25.21
N ASN A 792 -75.85 14.55 -23.96
CA ASN A 792 -76.78 15.18 -23.02
C ASN A 792 -76.33 16.59 -22.60
N LEU A 793 -75.02 16.81 -22.36
CA LEU A 793 -74.47 18.14 -22.05
C LEU A 793 -74.51 19.08 -23.28
N GLN A 794 -74.34 18.56 -24.50
CA GLN A 794 -74.49 19.34 -25.73
C GLN A 794 -75.96 19.72 -25.98
N GLN A 795 -76.91 18.82 -25.70
CA GLN A 795 -78.34 19.11 -25.72
C GLN A 795 -78.75 20.15 -24.66
N GLU A 796 -78.20 20.10 -23.45
CA GLU A 796 -78.44 21.13 -22.42
C GLU A 796 -77.84 22.49 -22.81
N SER A 797 -76.65 22.52 -23.41
CA SER A 797 -76.03 23.77 -23.88
C SER A 797 -76.74 24.41 -25.08
N SER A 798 -77.38 23.60 -25.94
CA SER A 798 -78.21 24.05 -27.06
C SER A 798 -79.62 24.50 -26.64
N SER A 799 -80.02 24.18 -25.40
CA SER A 799 -81.28 24.66 -24.79
C SER A 799 -81.14 25.97 -24.00
N ARG A 800 -79.89 26.48 -23.83
CA ARG A 800 -79.55 27.71 -23.09
C ARG A 800 -78.95 28.84 -23.96
N ALA A 801 -78.86 28.66 -25.27
CA ALA A 801 -78.61 29.71 -26.27
C ALA A 801 -79.91 29.93 -27.05
#